data_AF-A0A517WAZ9-F1
#
_entry.id   AF-A0A517WAZ9-F1
#
_cell.length_a   1.000
_cell.length_b   1.000
_cell.length_c   1.000
_cell.angle_alpha   90.00
_cell.angle_beta   90.00
_cell.angle_gamma   90.00
#
_symmetry.space_group_name_H-M   'P 1'
#
loop_
_entity.id
_entity.type
_entity.pdbx_description
1 polymer ?
#
loop_
_entity_poly.entity_id
_entity_poly.type
_entity_poly.pdbx_seq_one_letter_code
_entity_poly.pdbx_strand_id
1 'polypeptide(L)'
;MILGWGVLRSTIRPSGETELSKNDTRQVKARKPVIVDQLPVDWEQPIEIVTFHNRPRFPLAMQKGDDYLLIVNNLQWDPGKAEKIRLSIVRDPAQQTVSGCYFQNAPMFYEKQADQVRPADVAPLSSETNRETETQTDTPSPADSRSFYLFVTDGDLSDKKQYTRVTGKLIKHSPRVAIYLDEQQQPTELAAGLIDEVINLLEERVLDHLAQHCGSLTDVDDNGRFTVLLSPWLGKLQGGKTSINGFVRPSDFREKVAAPFSNHCDMLYLNSALKPGQELFDLLSHEVTHAVVSSIRIRQEQYLGHMLLDEEDWLNEGIAHIMEPGFTNRDYRISEFYRQPEAYPLIVPDYYRARLWRNHGCRGAVNLFLNWCNDLDPRQRFTWEFTHHPLTGVDKMEDLTEVPFAELFRQWSHSLASQALQSRFAYAGLSEHTSPLHCGRFLLGGPALRTWNLSGDEQFTLKISSTASAFIHLRADQKQDVPTTIRVRGFPGMQLTLVRIPRSLPQASLSAELVTTSDSEQNATNSLEIRLHCHHPTQSEVALIGVEYVGPGLSRSDRRPRHFKTEDLPETLPSTTASQIQISRQETISTESDNVSEFRVRVPLATLKRDNPSQSLLIKAVVRTQAGQQLVVQTEIDLPASSGSRLAEVETAPRQ
;
A
#
# COMPACT_ATOMS: atom_id res chain seq x y z
N MET A 1 -9.87 -8.45 62.95
CA MET A 1 -10.88 -9.49 63.21
C MET A 1 -12.24 -8.90 62.86
N ILE A 2 -12.82 -9.36 61.75
CA ILE A 2 -14.27 -9.47 61.43
C ILE A 2 -15.12 -8.17 61.29
N LEU A 3 -15.53 -7.93 60.02
CA LEU A 3 -16.86 -7.61 59.43
C LEU A 3 -17.73 -6.50 60.05
N GLY A 4 -18.53 -5.69 59.33
CA GLY A 4 -19.02 -5.62 57.96
C GLY A 4 -20.20 -4.61 57.95
N TRP A 5 -20.22 -3.63 57.03
CA TRP A 5 -21.12 -3.49 55.85
C TRP A 5 -22.58 -3.04 56.06
N GLY A 6 -23.02 -2.08 55.22
CA GLY A 6 -24.41 -1.67 54.95
C GLY A 6 -24.59 -0.15 54.84
N VAL A 7 -24.31 0.56 53.72
CA VAL A 7 -25.19 0.78 52.52
C VAL A 7 -26.38 1.71 52.85
N LEU A 8 -26.78 2.81 52.17
CA LEU A 8 -26.63 3.40 50.83
C LEU A 8 -27.15 4.88 50.91
N ARG A 9 -26.58 5.85 50.17
CA ARG A 9 -27.28 6.79 49.23
C ARG A 9 -26.48 8.05 48.88
N SER A 10 -26.74 8.48 47.66
CA SER A 10 -26.14 9.51 46.79
C SER A 10 -26.07 10.93 47.32
N THR A 11 -25.04 11.68 46.89
CA THR A 11 -25.22 13.06 46.39
C THR A 11 -24.05 13.51 45.49
N ILE A 12 -24.36 14.54 44.71
CA ILE A 12 -23.74 15.09 43.50
C ILE A 12 -22.59 16.11 43.79
N ARG A 13 -21.76 16.34 42.76
CA ARG A 13 -20.83 17.48 42.43
C ARG A 13 -19.39 17.44 42.97
N PRO A 14 -18.43 18.18 42.35
CA PRO A 14 -18.35 18.76 41.00
C PRO A 14 -16.99 18.50 40.28
N SER A 15 -16.96 18.90 39.00
CA SER A 15 -15.81 19.21 38.13
C SER A 15 -14.43 19.33 38.79
N GLY A 16 -13.53 18.44 38.37
CA GLY A 16 -12.08 18.61 38.49
C GLY A 16 -11.46 18.50 37.11
N GLU A 17 -10.69 19.52 36.75
CA GLU A 17 -9.74 19.54 35.64
C GLU A 17 -8.90 18.26 35.68
N THR A 18 -8.98 17.43 34.64
CA THR A 18 -8.03 16.34 34.45
C THR A 18 -7.08 16.69 33.33
N GLU A 19 -5.85 16.94 33.76
CA GLU A 19 -4.65 16.97 32.94
C GLU A 19 -4.68 15.86 31.88
N LEU A 20 -4.44 16.26 30.64
CA LEU A 20 -4.14 15.37 29.51
C LEU A 20 -2.88 14.56 29.83
N SER A 21 -3.09 13.36 30.38
CA SER A 21 -2.06 12.33 30.52
C SER A 21 -1.48 12.01 29.14
N LYS A 22 -0.20 12.33 28.98
CA LYS A 22 0.65 11.90 27.86
C LYS A 22 0.94 10.40 27.99
N ASN A 23 0.82 9.68 26.87
CA ASN A 23 1.32 8.33 26.62
C ASN A 23 0.61 7.15 27.32
N ASP A 24 -0.70 7.02 27.14
CA ASP A 24 -1.29 5.68 27.13
C ASP A 24 -1.01 5.02 25.77
N THR A 25 0.08 4.27 25.67
CA THR A 25 0.23 3.25 24.62
C THR A 25 -0.91 2.25 24.79
N ARG A 26 -2.00 2.45 24.04
CA ARG A 26 -3.06 1.45 23.88
C ARG A 26 -2.44 0.20 23.26
N GLN A 27 -2.07 -0.77 24.11
CA GLN A 27 -1.92 -2.14 23.65
C GLN A 27 -3.32 -2.66 23.34
N VAL A 28 -3.49 -3.32 22.20
CA VAL A 28 -4.69 -4.11 21.93
C VAL A 28 -4.87 -5.05 23.12
N LYS A 29 -5.95 -4.89 23.89
CA LYS A 29 -6.39 -5.92 24.82
C LYS A 29 -6.92 -7.06 23.97
N ALA A 30 -6.00 -7.87 23.44
CA ALA A 30 -6.36 -9.10 22.77
C ALA A 30 -7.26 -9.88 23.73
N ARG A 31 -8.50 -10.17 23.30
CA ARG A 31 -9.32 -11.16 24.01
C ARG A 31 -8.44 -12.39 24.15
N LYS A 32 -8.27 -12.88 25.38
CA LYS A 32 -7.38 -14.02 25.66
C LYS A 32 -7.75 -15.16 24.69
N PRO A 33 -6.79 -15.69 23.91
CA PRO A 33 -7.07 -16.82 23.05
C PRO A 33 -7.59 -17.96 23.92
N VAL A 34 -8.69 -18.58 23.47
CA VAL A 34 -9.19 -19.82 24.05
C VAL A 34 -8.11 -20.86 23.79
N ILE A 35 -7.48 -21.36 24.85
CA ILE A 35 -6.53 -22.48 24.75
C ILE A 35 -7.37 -23.70 24.41
N VAL A 36 -7.39 -24.09 23.14
CA VAL A 36 -7.99 -25.34 22.68
C VAL A 36 -7.01 -26.46 22.98
N ASP A 37 -7.51 -27.62 23.43
CA ASP A 37 -6.70 -28.83 23.62
C ASP A 37 -5.82 -29.09 22.39
N GLN A 38 -4.52 -29.33 22.61
CA GLN A 38 -3.51 -29.41 21.55
C GLN A 38 -3.79 -30.58 20.61
N LEU A 39 -4.49 -30.30 19.51
CA LEU A 39 -4.56 -31.17 18.34
C LEU A 39 -3.14 -31.36 17.77
N PRO A 40 -2.84 -32.51 17.13
CA PRO A 40 -1.58 -32.69 16.43
C PRO A 40 -1.42 -31.60 15.35
N VAL A 41 -0.24 -30.96 15.32
CA VAL A 41 0.07 -29.91 14.35
C VAL A 41 0.28 -30.53 12.97
N ASP A 42 -0.50 -30.06 12.00
CA ASP A 42 -0.27 -30.37 10.58
C ASP A 42 0.82 -29.45 10.01
N TRP A 43 1.95 -30.02 9.59
CA TRP A 43 3.08 -29.25 9.07
C TRP A 43 2.97 -28.85 7.61
N GLU A 44 1.92 -29.32 6.92
CA GLU A 44 1.57 -28.88 5.56
C GLU A 44 0.68 -27.64 5.57
N GLN A 45 0.15 -27.26 6.73
CA GLN A 45 -0.64 -26.05 6.94
C GLN A 45 0.20 -24.94 7.57
N PRO A 46 -0.22 -23.67 7.47
CA PRO A 46 0.43 -22.57 8.18
C PRO A 46 0.42 -22.81 9.69
N ILE A 47 1.59 -22.66 10.33
CA ILE A 47 1.76 -22.90 11.76
C ILE A 47 1.98 -21.58 12.47
N GLU A 48 1.14 -21.29 13.44
CA GLU A 48 1.40 -20.24 14.42
C GLU A 48 2.45 -20.71 15.44
N ILE A 49 3.47 -19.88 15.66
CA ILE A 49 4.41 -20.04 16.77
C ILE A 49 3.94 -19.12 17.91
N VAL A 50 3.17 -19.67 18.84
CA VAL A 50 2.63 -18.90 19.96
C VAL A 50 3.73 -18.68 20.99
N THR A 51 4.12 -17.42 21.21
CA THR A 51 5.25 -17.08 22.08
C THR A 51 4.77 -16.65 23.47
N PHE A 52 5.38 -17.19 24.53
CA PHE A 52 5.13 -16.76 25.92
C PHE A 52 5.95 -15.52 26.31
N HIS A 53 7.03 -15.24 25.59
CA HIS A 53 7.91 -14.10 25.77
C HIS A 53 8.68 -13.78 24.49
N ASN A 54 9.36 -12.64 24.44
CA ASN A 54 10.05 -12.11 23.24
C ASN A 54 11.36 -12.83 22.89
N ARG A 55 11.56 -14.06 23.36
CA ARG A 55 12.81 -14.82 23.18
C ARG A 55 12.55 -16.31 22.87
N PRO A 56 11.57 -16.66 22.02
CA PRO A 56 11.24 -18.05 21.78
C PRO A 56 12.42 -18.78 21.12
N ARG A 57 12.48 -20.08 21.38
CA ARG A 57 13.42 -21.02 20.76
C ARG A 57 12.62 -22.20 20.25
N PHE A 58 12.79 -22.50 18.97
CA PHE A 58 12.09 -23.63 18.37
C PHE A 58 13.00 -24.38 17.38
N PRO A 59 12.96 -25.71 17.39
CA PRO A 59 13.62 -26.52 16.38
C PRO A 59 12.85 -26.41 15.07
N LEU A 60 13.58 -26.39 13.96
CA LEU A 60 13.04 -26.62 12.63
C LEU A 60 13.40 -28.04 12.22
N ALA A 61 12.40 -28.83 11.86
CA ALA A 61 12.57 -30.17 11.32
C ALA A 61 13.04 -30.09 9.85
N MET A 62 14.18 -29.45 9.61
CA MET A 62 14.79 -29.31 8.30
C MET A 62 15.27 -30.68 7.83
N GLN A 63 14.54 -31.34 6.93
CA GLN A 63 15.13 -32.39 6.12
C GLN A 63 15.95 -31.75 5.00
N LYS A 64 16.91 -32.48 4.45
CA LYS A 64 17.71 -32.06 3.30
C LYS A 64 16.81 -31.52 2.18
N GLY A 65 16.90 -30.22 1.92
CA GLY A 65 16.16 -29.52 0.87
C GLY A 65 14.76 -29.04 1.27
N ASP A 66 14.35 -29.12 2.53
CA ASP A 66 13.18 -28.39 3.03
C ASP A 66 13.55 -26.91 3.19
N ASP A 67 12.67 -26.04 2.68
CA ASP A 67 12.71 -24.60 2.91
C ASP A 67 11.45 -24.18 3.69
N TYR A 68 11.56 -23.08 4.42
CA TYR A 68 10.43 -22.51 5.15
C TYR A 68 10.33 -21.01 4.90
N LEU A 69 9.11 -20.50 4.95
CA LEU A 69 8.86 -19.08 5.05
C LEU A 69 8.45 -18.74 6.49
N LEU A 70 9.22 -17.89 7.15
CA LEU A 70 8.87 -17.29 8.42
C LEU A 70 8.27 -15.91 8.17
N ILE A 71 6.98 -15.77 8.47
CA ILE A 71 6.27 -14.50 8.48
C ILE A 71 6.39 -13.90 9.88
N VAL A 72 6.88 -12.66 9.93
CA VAL A 72 7.02 -11.89 11.17
C VAL A 72 6.12 -10.67 11.08
N ASN A 73 5.15 -10.58 11.98
CA ASN A 73 4.22 -9.46 12.07
C ASN A 73 4.52 -8.62 13.32
N ASN A 74 4.46 -7.31 13.18
CA ASN A 74 4.57 -6.38 14.31
C ASN A 74 3.19 -5.80 14.66
N LEU A 75 2.60 -6.19 15.78
CA LEU A 75 1.26 -5.72 16.20
C LEU A 75 1.30 -4.44 17.07
N GLN A 76 2.46 -3.82 17.26
CA GLN A 76 2.53 -2.54 17.97
C GLN A 76 1.84 -1.44 17.15
N TRP A 77 1.24 -0.46 17.83
CA TRP A 77 0.62 0.73 17.24
C TRP A 77 1.44 1.99 17.54
N ASP A 78 2.49 2.18 16.76
CA ASP A 78 3.29 3.41 16.79
C ASP A 78 3.93 3.63 15.41
N PRO A 79 3.21 4.28 14.46
CA PRO A 79 3.63 4.41 13.05
C PRO A 79 4.99 5.11 12.85
N GLY A 80 5.49 5.82 13.87
CA GLY A 80 6.81 6.43 13.86
C GLY A 80 7.94 5.52 14.36
N LYS A 81 7.63 4.32 14.86
CA LYS A 81 8.60 3.38 15.42
C LYS A 81 8.70 2.11 14.60
N ALA A 82 9.89 1.54 14.68
CA ALA A 82 10.19 0.25 14.13
C ALA A 82 11.04 -0.53 15.13
N GLU A 83 10.75 -1.81 15.21
CA GLU A 83 11.41 -2.73 16.12
C GLU A 83 12.49 -3.53 15.39
N LYS A 84 13.44 -4.05 16.17
CA LYS A 84 14.53 -4.87 15.63
C LYS A 84 14.37 -6.32 16.09
N ILE A 85 14.20 -7.23 15.14
CA ILE A 85 14.24 -8.67 15.39
C ILE A 85 15.62 -9.21 15.05
N ARG A 86 16.14 -10.10 15.90
CA ARG A 86 17.35 -10.88 15.61
C ARG A 86 17.04 -12.36 15.68
N LEU A 87 17.34 -13.07 14.60
CA LEU A 87 17.28 -14.51 14.52
C LEU A 87 18.72 -15.04 14.59
N SER A 88 18.91 -16.17 15.26
CA SER A 88 20.22 -16.81 15.36
C SER A 88 20.07 -18.32 15.42
N ILE A 89 21.05 -19.02 14.87
CA ILE A 89 21.08 -20.49 14.87
C ILE A 89 21.78 -20.97 16.15
N VAL A 90 21.22 -22.01 16.75
CA VAL A 90 21.85 -22.78 17.82
C VAL A 90 22.02 -24.22 17.33
N ARG A 91 23.28 -24.66 17.19
CA ARG A 91 23.64 -26.01 16.70
C ARG A 91 23.99 -26.99 17.84
N ASP A 92 23.73 -26.60 19.10
CA ASP A 92 24.02 -27.43 20.29
C ASP A 92 22.92 -28.49 20.50
N PRO A 93 23.22 -29.79 20.38
CA PRO A 93 22.26 -30.88 20.60
C PRO A 93 21.60 -30.85 21.99
N ALA A 94 22.29 -30.33 23.01
CA ALA A 94 21.77 -30.23 24.37
C ALA A 94 20.75 -29.09 24.54
N GLN A 95 20.62 -28.18 23.57
CA GLN A 95 19.73 -27.00 23.61
C GLN A 95 18.62 -27.03 22.54
N GLN A 96 18.30 -28.21 21.99
CA GLN A 96 17.26 -28.40 20.97
C GLN A 96 15.83 -28.44 21.51
N THR A 97 15.63 -28.19 22.82
CA THR A 97 14.30 -28.19 23.41
C THR A 97 13.55 -26.90 23.06
N VAL A 98 12.29 -27.06 22.63
CA VAL A 98 11.35 -25.94 22.47
C VAL A 98 11.28 -25.20 23.81
N SER A 99 11.44 -23.87 23.77
CA SER A 99 11.39 -23.04 24.98
C SER A 99 10.78 -21.68 24.66
N GLY A 100 9.85 -21.23 25.50
CA GLY A 100 9.22 -19.93 25.34
C GLY A 100 8.17 -19.85 24.23
N CYS A 101 7.77 -20.98 23.63
CA CYS A 101 6.69 -21.05 22.66
C CYS A 101 6.04 -22.45 22.59
N TYR A 102 4.92 -22.54 21.87
CA TYR A 102 4.34 -23.78 21.36
C TYR A 102 3.82 -23.56 19.93
N PHE A 103 3.41 -24.64 19.28
CA PHE A 103 2.91 -24.62 17.91
C PHE A 103 1.42 -24.96 17.86
N GLN A 104 0.69 -24.30 16.97
CA GLN A 104 -0.67 -24.66 16.60
C GLN A 104 -0.90 -24.31 15.13
N ASN A 105 -1.80 -25.01 14.45
CA ASN A 105 -2.20 -24.59 13.10
C ASN A 105 -2.89 -23.22 13.18
N ALA A 106 -2.51 -22.30 12.31
CA ALA A 106 -3.14 -20.99 12.25
C ALA A 106 -4.62 -21.16 11.85
N PRO A 107 -5.55 -20.48 12.53
CA PRO A 107 -6.96 -20.66 12.23
C PRO A 107 -7.28 -20.05 10.86
N MET A 108 -7.74 -20.89 9.94
CA MET A 108 -8.19 -20.47 8.60
C MET A 108 -9.71 -20.31 8.63
N PHE A 109 -10.19 -19.07 8.78
CA PHE A 109 -11.64 -18.81 8.96
C PHE A 109 -12.41 -18.76 7.63
N TYR A 110 -11.74 -18.52 6.49
CA TYR A 110 -12.44 -18.18 5.24
C TYR A 110 -12.47 -19.26 4.16
N GLU A 111 -11.77 -20.39 4.31
CA GLU A 111 -11.79 -21.48 3.31
C GLU A 111 -13.09 -22.33 3.33
N LYS A 112 -14.04 -22.04 4.23
CA LYS A 112 -15.19 -22.93 4.49
C LYS A 112 -16.58 -22.44 4.07
N GLN A 113 -16.73 -21.35 3.32
CA GLN A 113 -18.05 -20.85 2.92
C GLN A 113 -18.33 -20.74 1.41
N ALA A 114 -17.42 -21.19 0.54
CA ALA A 114 -17.70 -21.22 -0.90
C ALA A 114 -18.75 -22.28 -1.31
N ASP A 115 -18.94 -23.35 -0.51
CA ASP A 115 -19.85 -24.46 -0.84
C ASP A 115 -21.32 -24.28 -0.40
N GLN A 116 -21.69 -23.15 0.22
CA GLN A 116 -23.07 -22.91 0.68
C GLN A 116 -23.62 -21.52 0.35
N VAL A 117 -23.30 -20.99 -0.82
CA VAL A 117 -24.07 -19.86 -1.37
C VAL A 117 -24.73 -20.32 -2.66
N ARG A 118 -25.98 -20.77 -2.55
CA ARG A 118 -26.91 -20.68 -3.68
C ARG A 118 -26.91 -19.22 -4.12
N PRO A 119 -26.97 -18.91 -5.43
CA PRO A 119 -27.27 -17.55 -5.85
C PRO A 119 -28.64 -17.22 -5.27
N ALA A 120 -28.65 -16.45 -4.18
CA ALA A 120 -29.85 -15.73 -3.81
C ALA A 120 -30.09 -14.83 -5.01
N ASP A 121 -31.24 -15.00 -5.64
CA ASP A 121 -31.72 -14.10 -6.66
C ASP A 121 -31.34 -12.69 -6.25
N VAL A 122 -30.56 -12.03 -7.10
CA VAL A 122 -30.33 -10.59 -7.02
C VAL A 122 -31.70 -9.97 -7.24
N ALA A 123 -32.51 -9.96 -6.19
CA ALA A 123 -33.58 -9.01 -6.06
C ALA A 123 -32.86 -7.67 -6.24
N PRO A 124 -33.27 -6.85 -7.23
CA PRO A 124 -32.82 -5.48 -7.26
C PRO A 124 -33.10 -4.97 -5.85
N LEU A 125 -32.07 -4.46 -5.16
CA LEU A 125 -32.30 -3.52 -4.08
C LEU A 125 -33.29 -2.55 -4.69
N SER A 126 -34.56 -2.67 -4.24
CA SER A 126 -35.61 -1.77 -4.63
C SER A 126 -35.02 -0.43 -4.31
N SER A 127 -34.66 0.25 -5.37
CA SER A 127 -34.21 1.59 -5.32
C SER A 127 -35.43 2.34 -4.79
N GLU A 128 -35.48 2.52 -3.48
CA GLU A 128 -35.84 3.80 -2.89
C GLU A 128 -34.75 4.82 -3.28
N THR A 129 -34.32 4.85 -4.55
CA THR A 129 -34.52 6.07 -5.30
C THR A 129 -35.94 6.51 -4.98
N ASN A 130 -36.05 7.55 -4.19
CA ASN A 130 -36.91 8.64 -4.57
C ASN A 130 -36.62 8.97 -6.05
N ARG A 131 -37.16 8.14 -6.96
CA ARG A 131 -37.83 8.61 -8.17
C ARG A 131 -39.20 9.08 -7.71
N GLU A 132 -39.20 10.01 -6.75
CA GLU A 132 -40.10 11.11 -6.96
C GLU A 132 -39.70 11.63 -8.33
N THR A 133 -40.67 11.60 -9.23
CA THR A 133 -40.65 12.42 -10.41
C THR A 133 -40.55 13.83 -9.85
N GLU A 134 -39.35 14.29 -9.51
CA GLU A 134 -39.03 15.69 -9.29
C GLU A 134 -39.41 16.32 -10.61
N THR A 135 -40.65 16.79 -10.60
CA THR A 135 -41.12 17.87 -11.45
C THR A 135 -39.97 18.85 -11.44
N GLN A 136 -39.38 19.14 -12.61
CA GLN A 136 -38.30 20.12 -12.76
C GLN A 136 -38.67 21.36 -11.94
N THR A 137 -38.23 21.40 -10.70
CA THR A 137 -38.21 22.58 -9.88
C THR A 137 -37.10 23.41 -10.50
N ASP A 138 -37.36 24.70 -10.72
CA ASP A 138 -36.39 25.63 -11.27
C ASP A 138 -35.17 25.67 -10.34
N THR A 139 -34.23 24.73 -10.49
CA THR A 139 -32.99 24.73 -9.74
C THR A 139 -32.27 26.00 -10.13
N PRO A 140 -32.01 26.93 -9.19
CA PRO A 140 -31.45 28.21 -9.52
C PRO A 140 -30.16 28.02 -10.32
N SER A 141 -29.97 28.85 -11.35
CA SER A 141 -28.74 28.83 -12.12
C SER A 141 -27.56 29.10 -11.18
N PRO A 142 -26.45 28.34 -11.29
CA PRO A 142 -25.28 28.59 -10.47
C PRO A 142 -24.76 30.00 -10.72
N ALA A 143 -24.25 30.64 -9.65
CA ALA A 143 -23.74 32.00 -9.75
C ALA A 143 -22.54 32.07 -10.72
N ASP A 144 -22.46 33.13 -11.53
CA ASP A 144 -21.34 33.34 -12.47
C ASP A 144 -19.98 33.40 -11.78
N SER A 145 -19.96 33.76 -10.49
CA SER A 145 -18.75 33.77 -9.67
C SER A 145 -19.05 33.40 -8.21
N ARG A 146 -18.12 32.67 -7.60
CA ARG A 146 -18.17 32.24 -6.20
C ARG A 146 -16.81 32.42 -5.55
N SER A 147 -16.78 32.77 -4.26
CA SER A 147 -15.55 32.82 -3.48
C SER A 147 -15.33 31.52 -2.72
N PHE A 148 -14.11 31.02 -2.74
CA PHE A 148 -13.68 29.79 -2.07
C PHE A 148 -12.49 30.07 -1.15
N TYR A 149 -12.40 29.37 -0.02
CA TYR A 149 -11.23 29.39 0.86
C TYR A 149 -10.38 28.13 0.65
N LEU A 150 -9.15 28.33 0.21
CA LEU A 150 -8.18 27.28 -0.09
C LEU A 150 -7.00 27.33 0.87
N PHE A 151 -6.62 26.19 1.44
CA PHE A 151 -5.41 26.05 2.25
C PHE A 151 -4.20 25.90 1.32
N VAL A 152 -3.26 26.85 1.33
CA VAL A 152 -2.19 26.94 0.32
C VAL A 152 -0.75 26.94 0.87
N THR A 153 -0.57 26.94 2.19
CA THR A 153 0.73 27.14 2.86
C THR A 153 1.15 25.94 3.74
N ASP A 154 2.39 25.96 4.28
CA ASP A 154 2.98 24.89 5.12
C ASP A 154 2.52 24.92 6.59
N GLY A 155 1.59 25.82 6.96
CA GLY A 155 1.23 26.06 8.36
C GLY A 155 0.19 25.08 8.94
N ASP A 156 -0.33 25.43 10.11
CA ASP A 156 -1.35 24.64 10.80
C ASP A 156 -2.73 24.82 10.13
N LEU A 157 -3.47 23.72 9.92
CA LEU A 157 -4.84 23.74 9.40
C LEU A 157 -5.81 24.53 10.29
N SER A 158 -5.50 24.72 11.57
CA SER A 158 -6.29 25.54 12.49
C SER A 158 -5.99 27.04 12.40
N ASP A 159 -4.94 27.45 11.67
CA ASP A 159 -4.58 28.85 11.51
C ASP A 159 -5.26 29.47 10.27
N LYS A 160 -6.16 30.43 10.52
CA LYS A 160 -6.89 31.18 9.47
C LYS A 160 -5.96 31.85 8.45
N LYS A 161 -4.74 32.23 8.84
CA LYS A 161 -3.78 32.91 7.94
C LYS A 161 -3.22 31.99 6.86
N GLN A 162 -3.40 30.68 7.01
CA GLN A 162 -2.95 29.67 6.05
C GLN A 162 -3.96 29.47 4.90
N TYR A 163 -5.11 30.14 4.97
CA TYR A 163 -6.17 30.07 3.97
C TYR A 163 -6.15 31.32 3.08
N THR A 164 -6.19 31.09 1.77
CA THR A 164 -6.34 32.14 0.75
C THR A 164 -7.75 32.10 0.19
N ARG A 165 -8.35 33.28 0.05
CA ARG A 165 -9.62 33.44 -0.67
C ARG A 165 -9.33 33.47 -2.17
N VAL A 166 -9.96 32.56 -2.90
CA VAL A 166 -9.89 32.41 -4.35
C VAL A 166 -11.26 32.74 -4.93
N THR A 167 -11.30 33.57 -5.98
CA THR A 167 -12.53 33.80 -6.74
C THR A 167 -12.58 32.83 -7.90
N GLY A 168 -13.57 31.95 -7.91
CA GLY A 168 -13.86 31.09 -9.06
C GLY A 168 -14.88 31.74 -9.99
N LYS A 169 -14.66 31.61 -11.29
CA LYS A 169 -15.63 31.95 -12.34
C LYS A 169 -16.26 30.68 -12.87
N LEU A 170 -17.59 30.66 -12.97
CA LEU A 170 -18.30 29.54 -13.54
C LEU A 170 -17.91 29.41 -15.03
N ILE A 171 -17.40 28.24 -15.41
CA ILE A 171 -16.96 27.98 -16.79
C ILE A 171 -17.82 26.95 -17.50
N LYS A 172 -18.44 26.04 -16.76
CA LYS A 172 -19.40 25.07 -17.29
C LYS A 172 -20.25 24.51 -16.16
N HIS A 173 -21.49 24.14 -16.46
CA HIS A 173 -22.34 23.39 -15.54
C HIS A 173 -23.27 22.45 -16.30
N SER A 174 -23.88 21.56 -15.55
CA SER A 174 -24.89 20.60 -15.95
C SER A 174 -26.00 20.57 -14.88
N PRO A 175 -27.00 19.67 -14.95
CA PRO A 175 -27.98 19.52 -13.88
C PRO A 175 -27.39 19.09 -12.54
N ARG A 176 -26.28 18.32 -12.51
CA ARG A 176 -25.70 17.76 -11.27
C ARG A 176 -24.31 18.28 -10.91
N VAL A 177 -23.66 19.04 -11.79
CA VAL A 177 -22.26 19.49 -11.59
C VAL A 177 -22.12 20.96 -11.97
N ALA A 178 -21.34 21.72 -11.19
CA ALA A 178 -20.93 23.08 -11.52
C ALA A 178 -19.40 23.22 -11.42
N ILE A 179 -18.75 23.64 -12.51
CA ILE A 179 -17.30 23.80 -12.58
C ILE A 179 -16.94 25.28 -12.54
N TYR A 180 -16.18 25.66 -11.52
CA TYR A 180 -15.56 26.97 -11.38
C TYR A 180 -14.07 26.89 -11.67
N LEU A 181 -13.56 27.86 -12.43
CA LEU A 181 -12.13 28.05 -12.67
C LEU A 181 -11.64 29.24 -11.85
N ASP A 182 -10.54 29.05 -11.12
CA ASP A 182 -9.80 30.12 -10.46
C ASP A 182 -9.54 31.28 -11.44
N GLU A 183 -9.89 32.51 -11.04
CA GLU A 183 -9.78 33.69 -11.89
C GLU A 183 -8.35 34.02 -12.36
N GLN A 184 -7.33 33.42 -11.73
CA GLN A 184 -5.94 33.52 -12.14
C GLN A 184 -5.64 32.82 -13.47
N GLN A 185 -6.57 32.01 -13.99
CA GLN A 185 -6.41 31.27 -15.24
C GLN A 185 -7.53 31.54 -16.24
N GLN A 186 -7.21 31.33 -17.51
CA GLN A 186 -8.19 31.36 -18.61
C GLN A 186 -8.55 29.94 -19.05
N PRO A 187 -9.79 29.69 -19.50
CA PRO A 187 -10.19 28.36 -19.98
C PRO A 187 -9.30 27.81 -21.10
N THR A 188 -8.71 28.68 -21.93
CA THR A 188 -7.79 28.32 -23.01
C THR A 188 -6.44 27.77 -22.54
N GLU A 189 -6.10 27.93 -21.26
CA GLU A 189 -4.88 27.39 -20.65
C GLU A 189 -5.05 25.95 -20.14
N LEU A 190 -6.28 25.47 -20.06
CA LEU A 190 -6.59 24.10 -19.64
C LEU A 190 -6.32 23.11 -20.78
N ALA A 191 -6.08 21.85 -20.42
CA ALA A 191 -5.96 20.79 -21.40
C ALA A 191 -7.25 20.66 -22.22
N ALA A 192 -7.12 20.52 -23.55
CA ALA A 192 -8.26 20.38 -24.44
C ALA A 192 -9.16 19.20 -24.03
N GLY A 193 -10.47 19.45 -23.92
CA GLY A 193 -11.47 18.46 -23.50
C GLY A 193 -11.55 18.19 -21.99
N LEU A 194 -10.73 18.81 -21.14
CA LEU A 194 -10.72 18.55 -19.69
C LEU A 194 -12.08 18.83 -19.04
N ILE A 195 -12.67 19.99 -19.31
CA ILE A 195 -13.92 20.42 -18.66
C ILE A 195 -15.06 19.46 -19.03
N ASP A 196 -15.14 19.08 -20.31
CA ASP A 196 -16.16 18.17 -20.82
C ASP A 196 -16.00 16.77 -20.21
N GLU A 197 -14.77 16.26 -20.16
CA GLU A 197 -14.46 14.96 -19.58
C GLU A 197 -14.79 14.91 -18.09
N VAL A 198 -14.49 15.97 -17.32
CA VAL A 198 -14.84 16.03 -15.88
C VAL A 198 -16.35 15.90 -15.68
N ILE A 199 -17.16 16.66 -16.43
CA ILE A 199 -18.63 16.57 -16.31
C ILE A 199 -19.11 15.18 -16.70
N ASN A 200 -18.68 14.67 -17.86
CA ASN A 200 -19.14 13.37 -18.37
C ASN A 200 -18.77 12.24 -17.40
N LEU A 201 -17.52 12.22 -16.90
CA LEU A 201 -17.10 11.20 -15.93
C LEU A 201 -17.87 11.29 -14.61
N LEU A 202 -18.09 12.50 -14.08
CA LEU A 202 -18.83 12.67 -12.84
C LEU A 202 -20.28 12.21 -12.99
N GLU A 203 -20.99 12.70 -14.01
CA GLU A 203 -22.42 12.42 -14.17
C GLU A 203 -22.72 10.99 -14.62
N GLU A 204 -21.96 10.44 -15.57
CA GLU A 204 -22.30 9.16 -16.20
C GLU A 204 -21.67 7.95 -15.51
N ARG A 205 -20.60 8.16 -14.73
CA ARG A 205 -19.78 7.05 -14.23
C ARG A 205 -19.49 7.11 -12.75
N VAL A 206 -19.06 8.25 -12.21
CA VAL A 206 -18.55 8.32 -10.83
C VAL A 206 -19.69 8.44 -9.83
N LEU A 207 -20.57 9.45 -9.99
CA LEU A 207 -21.59 9.76 -8.99
C LEU A 207 -22.58 8.60 -8.79
N ASP A 208 -23.05 8.01 -9.88
CA ASP A 208 -24.02 6.91 -9.83
C ASP A 208 -23.40 5.62 -9.30
N HIS A 209 -22.17 5.31 -9.72
CA HIS A 209 -21.45 4.14 -9.22
C HIS A 209 -21.22 4.24 -7.70
N LEU A 210 -20.77 5.39 -7.20
CA LEU A 210 -20.55 5.61 -5.78
C LEU A 210 -21.87 5.63 -5.00
N ALA A 211 -22.94 6.23 -5.55
CA ALA A 211 -24.26 6.20 -4.94
C ALA A 211 -24.78 4.76 -4.73
N GLN A 212 -24.52 3.88 -5.68
CA GLN A 212 -24.91 2.48 -5.62
C GLN A 212 -24.09 1.66 -4.60
N HIS A 213 -22.79 1.90 -4.49
CA HIS A 213 -21.89 1.04 -3.70
C HIS A 213 -21.58 1.59 -2.31
N CYS A 214 -21.50 2.91 -2.16
CA CYS A 214 -21.13 3.57 -0.91
C CYS A 214 -22.29 4.38 -0.33
N GLY A 215 -23.14 4.96 -1.18
CA GLY A 215 -24.28 5.80 -0.80
C GLY A 215 -24.21 7.21 -1.40
N SER A 216 -25.27 7.99 -1.24
CA SER A 216 -25.39 9.29 -1.91
C SER A 216 -24.57 10.42 -1.28
N LEU A 217 -24.17 11.39 -2.11
CA LEU A 217 -23.67 12.69 -1.63
C LEU A 217 -24.80 13.47 -0.95
N THR A 218 -24.42 14.33 0.00
CA THR A 218 -25.32 15.34 0.56
C THR A 218 -25.17 16.61 -0.26
N ASP A 219 -26.29 17.22 -0.63
CA ASP A 219 -26.34 18.57 -1.20
C ASP A 219 -26.28 19.56 -0.03
N VAL A 220 -25.14 20.21 0.17
CA VAL A 220 -24.86 20.95 1.41
C VAL A 220 -25.37 22.38 1.34
N ASP A 221 -25.44 22.95 0.14
CA ASP A 221 -25.92 24.32 -0.09
C ASP A 221 -27.24 24.37 -0.87
N ASP A 222 -27.97 23.25 -0.92
CA ASP A 222 -29.31 23.06 -1.48
C ASP A 222 -29.42 23.54 -2.95
N ASN A 223 -28.34 23.38 -3.73
CA ASN A 223 -28.25 23.89 -5.10
C ASN A 223 -28.40 22.79 -6.17
N GLY A 224 -28.49 21.53 -5.74
CA GLY A 224 -28.62 20.32 -6.55
C GLY A 224 -27.35 19.90 -7.29
N ARG A 225 -26.20 20.55 -7.07
CA ARG A 225 -24.98 20.35 -7.87
C ARG A 225 -23.72 20.20 -7.04
N PHE A 226 -22.98 19.15 -7.39
CA PHE A 226 -21.62 18.94 -6.92
C PHE A 226 -20.67 19.98 -7.52
N THR A 227 -20.05 20.77 -6.66
CA THR A 227 -19.20 21.90 -7.06
C THR A 227 -17.76 21.45 -7.28
N VAL A 228 -17.17 21.79 -8.42
CA VAL A 228 -15.75 21.54 -8.72
C VAL A 228 -15.00 22.87 -8.85
N LEU A 229 -13.93 23.05 -8.08
CA LEU A 229 -13.00 24.16 -8.25
C LEU A 229 -11.72 23.70 -8.93
N LEU A 230 -11.47 24.15 -10.16
CA LEU A 230 -10.18 24.02 -10.84
C LEU A 230 -9.26 25.18 -10.43
N SER A 231 -8.09 24.89 -9.85
CA SER A 231 -7.16 25.93 -9.42
C SER A 231 -5.69 25.53 -9.59
N PRO A 232 -4.80 26.45 -10.02
CA PRO A 232 -3.37 26.19 -10.16
C PRO A 232 -2.64 26.16 -8.81
N TRP A 233 -3.28 26.64 -7.73
CA TRP A 233 -2.71 26.62 -6.38
C TRP A 233 -2.38 25.21 -5.92
N LEU A 234 -3.15 24.20 -6.36
CA LEU A 234 -2.92 22.80 -6.03
C LEU A 234 -1.57 22.27 -6.58
N GLY A 235 -1.04 22.89 -7.64
CA GLY A 235 0.29 22.59 -8.16
C GLY A 235 1.44 23.32 -7.46
N LYS A 236 1.13 24.25 -6.56
CA LYS A 236 2.09 25.15 -5.90
C LYS A 236 1.99 25.11 -4.38
N LEU A 237 1.38 24.07 -3.82
CA LEU A 237 1.23 23.96 -2.37
C LEU A 237 2.60 23.94 -1.69
N GLN A 238 2.61 24.48 -0.49
CA GLN A 238 3.80 24.59 0.34
C GLN A 238 4.97 25.34 -0.32
N GLY A 239 4.67 26.44 -1.01
CA GLY A 239 5.66 27.20 -1.76
C GLY A 239 6.25 26.45 -2.97
N GLY A 240 5.47 25.53 -3.56
CA GLY A 240 5.88 24.73 -4.72
C GLY A 240 6.61 23.42 -4.39
N LYS A 241 6.73 23.07 -3.10
CA LYS A 241 7.33 21.79 -2.68
C LYS A 241 6.41 20.60 -2.96
N THR A 242 5.09 20.83 -2.94
CA THR A 242 4.09 19.78 -3.04
C THR A 242 3.07 20.13 -4.12
N SER A 243 2.71 19.13 -4.92
CA SER A 243 1.60 19.20 -5.87
C SER A 243 0.59 18.10 -5.54
N ILE A 244 -0.69 18.48 -5.46
CA ILE A 244 -1.82 17.55 -5.39
C ILE A 244 -2.64 17.68 -6.67
N ASN A 245 -3.26 16.57 -7.06
CA ASN A 245 -4.08 16.50 -8.27
C ASN A 245 -5.54 16.81 -7.95
N GLY A 246 -6.00 16.41 -6.77
CA GLY A 246 -7.28 16.79 -6.20
C GLY A 246 -7.27 16.56 -4.70
N PHE A 247 -8.32 17.04 -4.04
CA PHE A 247 -8.67 16.66 -2.68
C PHE A 247 -10.13 17.01 -2.38
N VAL A 248 -10.70 16.34 -1.39
CA VAL A 248 -11.92 16.75 -0.71
C VAL A 248 -11.60 17.14 0.73
N ARG A 249 -12.26 18.19 1.22
CA ARG A 249 -12.12 18.65 2.61
C ARG A 249 -13.41 18.35 3.38
N PRO A 250 -13.43 17.42 4.34
CA PRO A 250 -14.66 17.04 5.07
C PRO A 250 -15.35 18.21 5.77
N SER A 251 -14.61 19.22 6.23
CA SER A 251 -15.20 20.40 6.87
C SER A 251 -16.07 21.24 5.94
N ASP A 252 -15.92 21.13 4.61
CA ASP A 252 -16.79 21.81 3.63
C ASP A 252 -18.24 21.31 3.67
N PHE A 253 -18.44 20.09 4.14
CA PHE A 253 -19.76 19.47 4.26
C PHE A 253 -20.44 19.75 5.61
N ARG A 254 -19.71 20.33 6.59
CA ARG A 254 -20.23 20.62 7.93
C ARG A 254 -20.77 22.04 8.03
N GLU A 255 -22.07 22.19 8.23
CA GLU A 255 -22.77 23.48 8.35
C GLU A 255 -22.22 24.42 9.45
N LYS A 256 -21.67 23.86 10.55
CA LYS A 256 -21.28 24.64 11.74
C LYS A 256 -19.84 25.13 11.73
N VAL A 257 -19.04 24.79 10.71
CA VAL A 257 -17.61 25.11 10.67
C VAL A 257 -17.39 26.49 10.03
N ALA A 258 -17.08 27.51 10.83
CA ALA A 258 -16.94 28.87 10.31
C ALA A 258 -15.86 29.03 9.21
N ALA A 259 -16.10 29.95 8.27
CA ALA A 259 -15.08 30.40 7.32
C ALA A 259 -13.83 30.96 8.06
N PRO A 260 -12.60 30.76 7.54
CA PRO A 260 -12.25 30.16 6.24
C PRO A 260 -12.08 28.63 6.26
N PHE A 261 -12.44 27.95 7.35
CA PHE A 261 -12.21 26.51 7.52
C PHE A 261 -13.23 25.63 6.77
N SER A 262 -14.29 26.24 6.24
CA SER A 262 -15.31 25.61 5.41
C SER A 262 -15.80 26.58 4.33
N ASN A 263 -16.17 26.02 3.17
CA ASN A 263 -16.92 26.69 2.10
C ASN A 263 -18.42 26.39 2.15
N HIS A 264 -18.86 25.51 3.07
CA HIS A 264 -20.25 25.09 3.25
C HIS A 264 -20.90 24.64 1.94
N CYS A 265 -20.23 23.74 1.21
CA CYS A 265 -20.77 23.12 0.01
C CYS A 265 -20.15 21.75 -0.26
N ASP A 266 -20.89 20.91 -0.97
CA ASP A 266 -20.41 19.65 -1.50
C ASP A 266 -19.49 19.92 -2.68
N MET A 267 -18.19 19.86 -2.40
CA MET A 267 -17.19 20.28 -3.38
C MET A 267 -15.94 19.40 -3.46
N LEU A 268 -15.35 19.46 -4.64
CA LEU A 268 -14.09 18.84 -5.02
C LEU A 268 -13.12 19.92 -5.53
N TYR A 269 -11.89 19.89 -5.03
CA TYR A 269 -10.81 20.73 -5.54
C TYR A 269 -9.96 19.92 -6.51
N LEU A 270 -9.70 20.47 -7.69
CA LEU A 270 -8.89 19.82 -8.72
C LEU A 270 -7.79 20.76 -9.21
N ASN A 271 -6.64 20.17 -9.49
CA ASN A 271 -5.53 20.88 -10.10
C ASN A 271 -5.86 21.20 -11.56
N SER A 272 -5.74 22.45 -11.94
CA SER A 272 -5.99 22.90 -13.32
C SER A 272 -5.07 22.26 -14.37
N ALA A 273 -3.93 21.69 -13.95
CA ALA A 273 -2.95 21.04 -14.84
C ALA A 273 -3.30 19.58 -15.21
N LEU A 274 -4.45 19.07 -14.77
CA LEU A 274 -4.93 17.74 -15.11
C LEU A 274 -5.17 17.59 -16.62
N LYS A 275 -5.17 16.32 -17.07
CA LYS A 275 -5.41 15.95 -18.47
C LYS A 275 -6.52 14.91 -18.53
N PRO A 276 -7.34 14.91 -19.59
CA PRO A 276 -8.31 13.84 -19.85
C PRO A 276 -7.66 12.45 -19.90
N GLY A 277 -8.46 11.41 -19.61
CA GLY A 277 -8.07 10.00 -19.73
C GLY A 277 -8.21 9.21 -18.42
N GLN A 278 -7.70 7.98 -18.42
CA GLN A 278 -7.89 7.03 -17.30
C GLN A 278 -7.37 7.57 -15.95
N GLU A 279 -6.29 8.35 -15.94
CA GLU A 279 -5.76 8.93 -14.69
C GLU A 279 -6.72 9.94 -14.06
N LEU A 280 -7.47 10.68 -14.88
CA LEU A 280 -8.51 11.58 -14.39
C LEU A 280 -9.69 10.78 -13.84
N PHE A 281 -10.09 9.71 -14.53
CA PHE A 281 -11.19 8.87 -14.06
C PHE A 281 -10.86 8.20 -12.71
N ASP A 282 -9.67 7.62 -12.57
CA ASP A 282 -9.20 7.05 -11.30
C ASP A 282 -9.16 8.12 -10.19
N LEU A 283 -8.68 9.33 -10.49
CA LEU A 283 -8.65 10.45 -9.55
C LEU A 283 -10.05 10.88 -9.11
N LEU A 284 -10.98 11.08 -10.05
CA LEU A 284 -12.34 11.52 -9.72
C LEU A 284 -13.06 10.49 -8.86
N SER A 285 -12.97 9.19 -9.19
CA SER A 285 -13.55 8.13 -8.36
C SER A 285 -12.95 8.12 -6.94
N HIS A 286 -11.63 8.29 -6.83
CA HIS A 286 -10.93 8.35 -5.54
C HIS A 286 -11.43 9.53 -4.69
N GLU A 287 -11.36 10.75 -5.23
CA GLU A 287 -11.67 11.96 -4.46
C GLU A 287 -13.16 12.06 -4.12
N VAL A 288 -14.05 11.69 -5.06
CA VAL A 288 -15.49 11.72 -4.79
C VAL A 288 -15.90 10.66 -3.76
N THR A 289 -15.15 9.57 -3.62
CA THR A 289 -15.38 8.61 -2.52
C THR A 289 -15.18 9.28 -1.16
N HIS A 290 -14.17 10.14 -0.99
CA HIS A 290 -14.02 10.92 0.25
C HIS A 290 -15.20 11.88 0.50
N ALA A 291 -15.76 12.47 -0.56
CA ALA A 291 -16.97 13.29 -0.45
C ALA A 291 -18.19 12.47 -0.01
N VAL A 292 -18.37 11.26 -0.54
CA VAL A 292 -19.46 10.35 -0.15
C VAL A 292 -19.30 9.88 1.29
N VAL A 293 -18.10 9.46 1.70
CA VAL A 293 -17.81 9.06 3.09
C VAL A 293 -18.11 10.22 4.04
N SER A 294 -17.67 11.44 3.71
CA SER A 294 -17.94 12.64 4.51
C SER A 294 -19.44 12.94 4.60
N SER A 295 -20.14 12.85 3.47
CA SER A 295 -21.60 13.08 3.39
C SER A 295 -22.38 12.11 4.26
N ILE A 296 -22.06 10.82 4.20
CA ILE A 296 -22.74 9.79 5.00
C ILE A 296 -22.44 9.98 6.48
N ARG A 297 -21.19 10.27 6.84
CA ARG A 297 -20.81 10.55 8.22
C ARG A 297 -21.61 11.70 8.81
N ILE A 298 -21.75 12.81 8.07
CA ILE A 298 -22.47 14.00 8.53
C ILE A 298 -23.97 13.73 8.67
N ARG A 299 -24.59 12.97 7.75
CA ARG A 299 -25.98 12.53 7.92
C ARG A 299 -26.17 11.69 9.19
N GLN A 300 -25.20 10.83 9.51
CA GLN A 300 -25.23 10.06 10.76
C GLN A 300 -25.09 10.96 11.98
N GLU A 301 -24.21 11.97 11.95
CA GLU A 301 -24.09 12.98 13.02
C GLU A 301 -25.41 13.72 13.26
N GLN A 302 -26.09 14.12 12.18
CA GLN A 302 -27.41 14.76 12.24
C GLN A 302 -28.46 13.83 12.84
N TYR A 303 -28.52 12.57 12.41
CA TYR A 303 -29.47 11.57 12.92
C TYR A 303 -29.23 11.24 14.40
N LEU A 304 -27.96 11.07 14.80
CA LEU A 304 -27.58 10.70 16.16
C LEU A 304 -27.54 11.90 17.14
N GLY A 305 -27.62 13.13 16.62
CA GLY A 305 -27.60 14.35 17.42
C GLY A 305 -26.26 14.68 18.08
N HIS A 306 -25.16 14.05 17.66
CA HIS A 306 -23.81 14.32 18.17
C HIS A 306 -22.76 14.11 17.07
N MET A 307 -21.61 14.78 17.21
CA MET A 307 -20.49 14.63 16.28
C MET A 307 -19.85 13.25 16.40
N LEU A 308 -19.50 12.67 15.26
CA LEU A 308 -18.74 11.44 15.16
C LEU A 308 -17.28 11.79 14.95
N LEU A 309 -16.38 10.86 15.30
CA LEU A 309 -14.97 11.02 14.95
C LEU A 309 -14.81 10.92 13.43
N ASP A 310 -13.86 11.66 12.86
CA ASP A 310 -13.48 11.44 11.46
C ASP A 310 -12.87 10.03 11.32
N GLU A 311 -13.02 9.44 10.13
CA GLU A 311 -12.36 8.16 9.84
C GLU A 311 -10.83 8.32 9.88
N GLU A 312 -10.14 7.29 10.35
CA GLU A 312 -8.69 7.26 10.36
C GLU A 312 -8.13 7.28 8.92
N ASP A 313 -7.04 8.01 8.71
CA ASP A 313 -6.50 8.28 7.38
C ASP A 313 -6.24 7.00 6.55
N TRP A 314 -5.71 5.94 7.17
CA TRP A 314 -5.45 4.68 6.46
C TRP A 314 -6.74 4.08 5.87
N LEU A 315 -7.81 4.01 6.66
CA LEU A 315 -9.11 3.49 6.22
C LEU A 315 -9.79 4.38 5.20
N ASN A 316 -9.78 5.69 5.41
CA ASN A 316 -10.36 6.66 4.48
C ASN A 316 -9.69 6.58 3.09
N GLU A 317 -8.36 6.42 3.06
CA GLU A 317 -7.59 6.23 1.83
C GLU A 317 -7.82 4.85 1.19
N GLY A 318 -7.92 3.81 2.01
CA GLY A 318 -8.15 2.46 1.53
C GLY A 318 -9.49 2.31 0.81
N ILE A 319 -10.59 2.86 1.35
CA ILE A 319 -11.91 2.80 0.72
C ILE A 319 -11.93 3.56 -0.61
N ALA A 320 -11.27 4.73 -0.67
CA ALA A 320 -11.14 5.49 -1.91
C ALA A 320 -10.39 4.70 -3.00
N HIS A 321 -9.38 3.92 -2.61
CA HIS A 321 -8.67 3.03 -3.53
C HIS A 321 -9.47 1.82 -4.02
N ILE A 322 -10.40 1.29 -3.22
CA ILE A 322 -11.31 0.21 -3.66
C ILE A 322 -12.20 0.71 -4.79
N MET A 323 -12.69 1.95 -4.68
CA MET A 323 -13.61 2.55 -5.65
C MET A 323 -12.93 3.05 -6.93
N GLU A 324 -11.60 2.96 -7.02
CA GLU A 324 -10.89 3.30 -8.25
C GLU A 324 -11.13 2.22 -9.33
N PRO A 325 -11.58 2.61 -10.53
CA PRO A 325 -11.89 1.69 -11.63
C PRO A 325 -10.65 1.16 -12.33
N GLY A 326 -9.51 1.84 -12.21
CA GLY A 326 -8.23 1.48 -12.81
C GLY A 326 -7.12 1.39 -11.78
N PHE A 327 -5.88 1.29 -12.29
CA PHE A 327 -4.68 1.09 -11.47
C PHE A 327 -3.72 2.25 -11.49
N THR A 328 -4.05 3.36 -12.17
CA THR A 328 -3.06 4.41 -12.45
C THR A 328 -2.58 5.08 -11.17
N ASN A 329 -3.40 5.11 -10.12
CA ASN A 329 -3.04 5.64 -8.81
C ASN A 329 -2.56 4.54 -7.82
N ARG A 330 -2.80 3.26 -8.12
CA ARG A 330 -2.53 2.10 -7.23
C ARG A 330 -1.20 1.42 -7.54
N ASP A 331 -0.83 1.35 -8.81
CA ASP A 331 0.20 0.47 -9.33
C ASP A 331 1.59 0.65 -8.68
N TYR A 332 2.13 1.86 -8.73
CA TYR A 332 3.42 2.18 -8.15
C TYR A 332 3.42 2.05 -6.62
N ARG A 333 2.28 2.29 -5.95
CA ARG A 333 2.13 2.18 -4.50
C ARG A 333 2.19 0.73 -4.04
N ILE A 334 1.47 -0.14 -4.75
CA ILE A 334 1.50 -1.60 -4.53
C ILE A 334 2.91 -2.14 -4.81
N SER A 335 3.54 -1.73 -5.92
CA SER A 335 4.92 -2.11 -6.23
C SER A 335 5.90 -1.69 -5.11
N GLU A 336 5.72 -0.48 -4.56
CA GLU A 336 6.54 0.00 -3.44
C GLU A 336 6.37 -0.85 -2.18
N PHE A 337 5.12 -1.16 -1.81
CA PHE A 337 4.83 -2.01 -0.67
C PHE A 337 5.47 -3.40 -0.84
N TYR A 338 5.28 -4.02 -2.01
CA TYR A 338 5.85 -5.33 -2.30
C TYR A 338 7.38 -5.35 -2.30
N ARG A 339 8.06 -4.23 -2.52
CA ARG A 339 9.53 -4.16 -2.45
C ARG A 339 10.05 -4.29 -1.01
N GLN A 340 9.40 -3.66 -0.05
CA GLN A 340 9.85 -3.60 1.36
C GLN A 340 8.65 -3.59 2.33
N PRO A 341 7.85 -4.66 2.39
CA PRO A 341 6.64 -4.69 3.21
C PRO A 341 6.92 -4.45 4.71
N GLU A 342 8.13 -4.80 5.18
CA GLU A 342 8.56 -4.59 6.57
C GLU A 342 8.72 -3.11 6.95
N ALA A 343 8.87 -2.23 5.96
CA ALA A 343 9.10 -0.80 6.17
C ALA A 343 7.80 0.00 6.29
N TYR A 344 6.68 -0.55 5.83
CA TYR A 344 5.44 0.19 5.63
C TYR A 344 4.36 -0.22 6.64
N PRO A 345 4.05 0.63 7.64
CA PRO A 345 2.95 0.37 8.55
C PRO A 345 1.61 0.33 7.80
N LEU A 346 0.76 -0.65 8.13
CA LEU A 346 -0.62 -0.72 7.65
C LEU A 346 -1.50 0.33 8.34
N ILE A 347 -1.41 0.44 9.66
CA ILE A 347 -2.24 1.35 10.45
C ILE A 347 -1.48 2.65 10.67
N VAL A 348 -1.98 3.71 10.03
CA VAL A 348 -1.53 5.08 10.23
C VAL A 348 -2.77 5.96 10.42
N PRO A 349 -3.17 6.25 11.67
CA PRO A 349 -4.41 6.99 11.93
C PRO A 349 -4.38 8.44 11.41
N ASP A 350 -3.20 9.05 11.41
CA ASP A 350 -2.95 10.41 10.95
C ASP A 350 -1.60 10.44 10.20
N TYR A 351 -1.65 10.42 8.87
CA TYR A 351 -0.47 10.40 8.01
C TYR A 351 0.38 11.65 8.19
N TYR A 352 -0.26 12.80 8.41
CA TYR A 352 0.43 14.07 8.54
C TYR A 352 1.27 14.11 9.82
N ARG A 353 0.68 13.80 10.98
CA ARG A 353 1.38 13.75 12.28
C ARG A 353 2.45 12.67 12.32
N ALA A 354 2.21 11.53 11.67
CA ALA A 354 3.20 10.46 11.55
C ALA A 354 4.37 10.80 10.61
N ARG A 355 4.32 11.93 9.88
CA ARG A 355 5.27 12.29 8.81
C ARG A 355 5.35 11.22 7.71
N LEU A 356 4.25 10.48 7.52
CA LEU A 356 4.06 9.48 6.47
C LEU A 356 3.09 9.98 5.40
N TRP A 357 2.84 11.29 5.37
CA TRP A 357 2.05 11.95 4.34
C TRP A 357 2.56 11.57 2.95
N ARG A 358 1.65 10.97 2.14
CA ARG A 358 1.90 10.48 0.78
C ARG A 358 2.93 9.34 0.67
N ASN A 359 3.24 8.64 1.76
CA ASN A 359 4.07 7.45 1.72
C ASN A 359 3.41 6.39 0.81
N HIS A 360 4.08 6.07 -0.29
CA HIS A 360 3.53 5.21 -1.33
C HIS A 360 3.30 3.77 -0.84
N GLY A 361 4.24 3.23 -0.06
CA GLY A 361 4.11 1.86 0.47
C GLY A 361 3.01 1.71 1.50
N CYS A 362 2.78 2.68 2.38
CA CYS A 362 1.66 2.64 3.35
C CYS A 362 0.30 2.62 2.63
N ARG A 363 0.16 3.47 1.59
CA ARG A 363 -1.05 3.49 0.76
C ARG A 363 -1.21 2.21 -0.07
N GLY A 364 -0.12 1.62 -0.53
CA GLY A 364 -0.12 0.30 -1.17
C GLY A 364 -0.57 -0.81 -0.23
N ALA A 365 -0.09 -0.80 1.02
CA ALA A 365 -0.46 -1.76 2.06
C ALA A 365 -1.97 -1.69 2.33
N VAL A 366 -2.52 -0.50 2.60
CA VAL A 366 -3.94 -0.38 2.94
C VAL A 366 -4.87 -0.68 1.77
N ASN A 367 -4.46 -0.33 0.54
CA ASN A 367 -5.17 -0.70 -0.67
C ASN A 367 -5.33 -2.22 -0.77
N LEU A 368 -4.23 -2.97 -0.66
CA LEU A 368 -4.24 -4.43 -0.72
C LEU A 368 -5.02 -5.05 0.46
N PHE A 369 -4.90 -4.49 1.66
CA PHE A 369 -5.59 -4.98 2.83
C PHE A 369 -7.11 -4.84 2.70
N LEU A 370 -7.62 -3.65 2.38
CA LEU A 370 -9.06 -3.47 2.25
C LEU A 370 -9.62 -4.13 1.00
N ASN A 371 -8.87 -4.19 -0.11
CA ASN A 371 -9.30 -4.97 -1.27
C ASN A 371 -9.45 -6.45 -0.90
N TRP A 372 -8.51 -7.01 -0.14
CA TRP A 372 -8.62 -8.37 0.37
C TRP A 372 -9.83 -8.55 1.30
N CYS A 373 -10.08 -7.62 2.23
CA CYS A 373 -11.29 -7.67 3.08
C CYS A 373 -12.59 -7.58 2.25
N ASN A 374 -12.61 -6.76 1.21
CA ASN A 374 -13.74 -6.63 0.31
C ASN A 374 -13.98 -7.92 -0.50
N ASP A 375 -12.90 -8.55 -0.99
CA ASP A 375 -12.96 -9.80 -1.74
C ASP A 375 -13.42 -10.98 -0.87
N LEU A 376 -13.24 -10.88 0.46
CA LEU A 376 -13.73 -11.87 1.42
C LEU A 376 -15.24 -11.77 1.70
N ASP A 377 -15.91 -10.65 1.37
CA ASP A 377 -17.35 -10.53 1.60
C ASP A 377 -18.14 -11.13 0.42
N PRO A 378 -18.74 -12.34 0.57
CA PRO A 378 -19.45 -12.99 -0.51
C PRO A 378 -20.71 -12.23 -0.93
N ARG A 379 -21.19 -11.29 -0.11
CA ARG A 379 -22.40 -10.48 -0.38
C ARG A 379 -22.10 -9.26 -1.24
N GLN A 380 -20.82 -8.90 -1.44
CA GLN A 380 -20.39 -7.68 -2.13
C GLN A 380 -21.01 -6.41 -1.53
N ARG A 381 -21.12 -6.37 -0.19
CA ARG A 381 -21.67 -5.25 0.59
C ARG A 381 -20.64 -4.55 1.47
N PHE A 382 -19.40 -5.05 1.51
CA PHE A 382 -18.32 -4.49 2.33
C PHE A 382 -18.20 -2.97 2.21
N THR A 383 -18.16 -2.42 0.99
CA THR A 383 -18.04 -0.96 0.78
C THR A 383 -19.22 -0.17 1.34
N TRP A 384 -20.44 -0.67 1.18
CA TRP A 384 -21.64 -0.08 1.73
C TRP A 384 -21.64 -0.12 3.26
N GLU A 385 -21.42 -1.30 3.84
CA GLU A 385 -21.39 -1.54 5.29
C GLU A 385 -20.27 -0.72 5.94
N PHE A 386 -19.09 -0.67 5.31
CA PHE A 386 -17.95 0.14 5.75
C PHE A 386 -18.27 1.63 5.84
N THR A 387 -18.91 2.17 4.79
CA THR A 387 -19.19 3.60 4.69
C THR A 387 -20.26 4.03 5.68
N HIS A 388 -21.23 3.16 5.95
CA HIS A 388 -22.31 3.42 6.92
C HIS A 388 -21.96 2.98 8.35
N HIS A 389 -20.72 2.56 8.61
CA HIS A 389 -20.34 2.09 9.93
C HIS A 389 -20.06 3.23 10.91
N PRO A 390 -20.61 3.21 12.15
CA PRO A 390 -20.42 4.29 13.12
C PRO A 390 -19.01 4.33 13.74
N LEU A 391 -18.37 3.16 13.92
CA LEU A 391 -16.99 3.07 14.43
C LEU A 391 -15.97 3.57 13.40
N THR A 392 -14.70 3.66 13.79
CA THR A 392 -13.56 4.05 12.95
C THR A 392 -12.36 3.14 13.22
N GLY A 393 -11.36 3.18 12.34
CA GLY A 393 -10.09 2.49 12.54
C GLY A 393 -10.24 0.98 12.78
N VAL A 394 -9.44 0.44 13.69
CA VAL A 394 -9.44 -1.00 13.97
C VAL A 394 -10.75 -1.51 14.55
N ASP A 395 -11.39 -0.75 15.43
CA ASP A 395 -12.66 -1.15 16.05
C ASP A 395 -13.74 -1.35 14.96
N LYS A 396 -13.74 -0.52 13.90
CA LYS A 396 -14.58 -0.74 12.72
C LYS A 396 -14.25 -2.06 12.03
N MET A 397 -12.98 -2.32 11.75
CA MET A 397 -12.58 -3.52 11.01
C MET A 397 -12.92 -4.80 11.78
N GLU A 398 -12.69 -4.84 13.10
CA GLU A 398 -13.03 -5.99 13.92
C GLU A 398 -14.55 -6.26 13.96
N ASP A 399 -15.37 -5.20 13.94
CA ASP A 399 -16.83 -5.33 13.91
C ASP A 399 -17.32 -5.79 12.54
N LEU A 400 -16.82 -5.19 11.45
CA LEU A 400 -17.18 -5.54 10.07
C LEU A 400 -16.79 -6.97 9.69
N THR A 401 -15.62 -7.44 10.12
CA THR A 401 -15.13 -8.78 9.77
C THR A 401 -15.45 -9.83 10.82
N GLU A 402 -15.96 -9.44 11.98
CA GLU A 402 -16.16 -10.28 13.17
C GLU A 402 -14.88 -11.03 13.62
N VAL A 403 -13.70 -10.53 13.24
CA VAL A 403 -12.40 -11.15 13.48
C VAL A 403 -11.48 -10.16 14.18
N PRO A 404 -10.83 -10.54 15.30
CA PRO A 404 -9.85 -9.68 15.95
C PRO A 404 -8.73 -9.28 14.99
N PHE A 405 -8.30 -8.02 15.05
CA PHE A 405 -7.37 -7.45 14.08
C PHE A 405 -6.05 -8.20 14.01
N ALA A 406 -5.52 -8.67 15.15
CA ALA A 406 -4.28 -9.45 15.18
C ALA A 406 -4.37 -10.74 14.33
N GLU A 407 -5.56 -11.31 14.25
CA GLU A 407 -5.80 -12.53 13.47
C GLU A 407 -6.15 -12.20 12.01
N LEU A 408 -6.93 -11.15 11.78
CA LEU A 408 -7.18 -10.60 10.45
C LEU A 408 -5.85 -10.21 9.75
N PHE A 409 -4.95 -9.54 10.47
CA PHE A 409 -3.63 -9.17 9.99
C PHE A 409 -2.74 -10.39 9.71
N ARG A 410 -2.82 -11.43 10.53
CA ARG A 410 -2.12 -12.70 10.28
C ARG A 410 -2.59 -13.32 8.97
N GLN A 411 -3.89 -13.45 8.77
CA GLN A 411 -4.46 -14.05 7.58
C GLN A 411 -4.14 -13.26 6.32
N TRP A 412 -4.19 -11.93 6.39
CA TRP A 412 -3.76 -11.09 5.28
C TRP A 412 -2.28 -11.29 4.96
N SER A 413 -1.41 -11.26 5.98
CA SER A 413 0.03 -11.52 5.77
C SER A 413 0.30 -12.91 5.20
N HIS A 414 -0.50 -13.92 5.59
CA HIS A 414 -0.43 -15.25 5.01
C HIS A 414 -0.87 -15.25 3.53
N SER A 415 -1.97 -14.58 3.19
CA SER A 415 -2.41 -14.42 1.79
C SER A 415 -1.31 -13.76 0.93
N LEU A 416 -0.68 -12.69 1.43
CA LEU A 416 0.46 -12.05 0.77
C LEU A 416 1.63 -13.01 0.57
N ALA A 417 1.95 -13.82 1.58
CA ALA A 417 2.98 -14.85 1.48
C ALA A 417 2.62 -15.89 0.40
N SER A 418 1.38 -16.37 0.37
CA SER A 418 0.90 -17.31 -0.66
C SER A 418 1.06 -16.74 -2.07
N GLN A 419 0.76 -15.46 -2.28
CA GLN A 419 0.96 -14.79 -3.58
C GLN A 419 2.44 -14.76 -3.99
N ALA A 420 3.34 -14.43 -3.06
CA ALA A 420 4.79 -14.45 -3.32
C ALA A 420 5.31 -15.87 -3.60
N LEU A 421 4.79 -16.88 -2.90
CA LEU A 421 5.16 -18.27 -3.13
C LEU A 421 4.65 -18.77 -4.49
N GLN A 422 3.38 -18.53 -4.85
CA GLN A 422 2.83 -18.83 -6.17
C GLN A 422 3.62 -18.14 -7.29
N SER A 423 4.07 -16.91 -7.05
CA SER A 423 4.88 -16.17 -8.02
C SER A 423 6.28 -16.76 -8.22
N ARG A 424 6.87 -17.44 -7.22
CA ARG A 424 8.26 -17.92 -7.29
C ARG A 424 8.39 -19.42 -7.52
N PHE A 425 7.38 -20.18 -7.13
CA PHE A 425 7.36 -21.63 -7.17
C PHE A 425 6.16 -22.07 -8.01
N ALA A 426 6.39 -23.04 -8.92
CA ALA A 426 5.31 -23.65 -9.70
C ALA A 426 4.44 -24.55 -8.80
N TYR A 427 3.66 -23.94 -7.90
CA TYR A 427 2.88 -24.63 -6.88
C TYR A 427 1.43 -24.81 -7.34
N ALA A 428 1.02 -26.07 -7.55
CA ALA A 428 -0.34 -26.42 -7.96
C ALA A 428 -1.36 -26.44 -6.80
N GLY A 429 -0.92 -26.28 -5.54
CA GLY A 429 -1.74 -26.50 -4.35
C GLY A 429 -2.25 -25.25 -3.60
N LEU A 430 -1.88 -24.03 -4.03
CA LEU A 430 -2.39 -22.78 -3.45
C LEU A 430 -3.40 -22.20 -4.46
N SER A 431 -4.67 -22.08 -4.03
CA SER A 431 -5.82 -21.36 -4.63
C SER A 431 -5.80 -21.04 -6.14
N GLU A 432 -6.88 -21.37 -6.84
CA GLU A 432 -7.12 -21.07 -8.28
C GLU A 432 -7.06 -19.58 -8.66
N HIS A 433 -6.95 -18.67 -7.69
CA HIS A 433 -6.73 -17.25 -7.95
C HIS A 433 -5.30 -17.01 -8.44
N THR A 434 -5.11 -17.11 -9.75
CA THR A 434 -3.88 -16.62 -10.41
C THR A 434 -3.68 -15.14 -10.05
N SER A 435 -2.62 -14.85 -9.30
CA SER A 435 -2.25 -13.46 -9.00
C SER A 435 -1.99 -12.72 -10.31
N PRO A 436 -2.54 -11.52 -10.51
CA PRO A 436 -2.35 -10.79 -11.75
C PRO A 436 -0.86 -10.48 -11.96
N LEU A 437 -0.32 -10.79 -13.14
CA LEU A 437 1.07 -10.51 -13.51
C LEU A 437 1.39 -9.00 -13.42
N HIS A 438 0.37 -8.16 -13.66
CA HIS A 438 0.49 -6.72 -13.69
C HIS A 438 -0.54 -6.02 -12.82
N CYS A 439 -0.13 -4.91 -12.21
CA CYS A 439 -1.03 -3.87 -11.72
C CYS A 439 -0.70 -2.61 -12.53
N GLY A 440 -1.63 -2.17 -13.38
CA GLY A 440 -1.37 -1.06 -14.30
C GLY A 440 -0.11 -1.31 -15.14
N ARG A 441 0.91 -0.45 -14.96
CA ARG A 441 2.18 -0.57 -15.70
C ARG A 441 3.23 -1.41 -14.99
N PHE A 442 2.99 -1.90 -13.79
CA PHE A 442 4.02 -2.53 -12.95
C PHE A 442 3.84 -4.05 -12.93
N LEU A 443 4.94 -4.79 -13.03
CA LEU A 443 4.95 -6.23 -12.77
C LEU A 443 4.78 -6.51 -11.29
N LEU A 444 3.97 -7.52 -10.95
CA LEU A 444 3.77 -8.00 -9.59
C LEU A 444 4.38 -9.39 -9.42
N GLY A 445 5.03 -9.63 -8.28
CA GLY A 445 5.52 -10.95 -7.88
C GLY A 445 5.26 -11.25 -6.39
N GLY A 446 4.27 -10.56 -5.81
CA GLY A 446 4.03 -10.55 -4.37
C GLY A 446 5.11 -9.80 -3.57
N PRO A 447 5.02 -9.80 -2.23
CA PRO A 447 6.02 -9.20 -1.36
C PRO A 447 7.41 -9.82 -1.53
N ALA A 448 8.44 -8.99 -1.40
CA ALA A 448 9.84 -9.39 -1.42
C ALA A 448 10.14 -10.30 -0.23
N LEU A 449 10.73 -11.46 -0.52
CA LEU A 449 11.22 -12.38 0.49
C LEU A 449 12.69 -12.07 0.79
N ARG A 450 13.02 -11.89 2.07
CA ARG A 450 14.40 -11.80 2.55
C ARG A 450 14.94 -13.20 2.78
N THR A 451 15.92 -13.62 2.01
CA THR A 451 16.52 -14.96 2.19
C THR A 451 17.55 -14.94 3.31
N TRP A 452 17.44 -15.88 4.24
CA TRP A 452 18.45 -16.19 5.24
C TRP A 452 18.99 -17.60 4.99
N ASN A 453 20.27 -17.69 4.62
CA ASN A 453 20.95 -18.96 4.39
C ASN A 453 21.43 -19.54 5.72
N LEU A 454 20.75 -20.58 6.21
CA LEU A 454 21.01 -21.17 7.52
C LEU A 454 22.37 -21.90 7.61
N SER A 455 22.95 -22.23 6.46
CA SER A 455 24.26 -22.90 6.41
C SER A 455 25.41 -21.91 6.51
N GLY A 456 25.28 -20.75 5.85
CA GLY A 456 26.32 -19.71 5.76
C GLY A 456 26.26 -18.65 6.86
N ASP A 457 25.06 -18.29 7.32
CA ASP A 457 24.86 -17.14 8.21
C ASP A 457 24.34 -17.58 9.58
N GLU A 458 25.14 -17.40 10.64
CA GLU A 458 24.72 -17.75 12.00
C GLU A 458 23.60 -16.85 12.56
N GLN A 459 23.46 -15.64 12.02
CA GLN A 459 22.52 -14.64 12.50
C GLN A 459 21.87 -13.87 11.35
N PHE A 460 20.62 -13.50 11.55
CA PHE A 460 19.87 -12.62 10.66
C PHE A 460 19.21 -11.52 11.47
N THR A 461 19.12 -10.32 10.91
CA THR A 461 18.59 -9.15 11.62
C THR A 461 17.74 -8.34 10.66
N LEU A 462 16.59 -7.90 11.15
CA LEU A 462 15.66 -7.08 10.38
C LEU A 462 15.08 -5.97 11.27
N LYS A 463 14.76 -4.83 10.65
CA LYS A 463 13.97 -3.75 11.23
C LYS A 463 12.56 -3.81 10.63
N ILE A 464 11.53 -3.78 11.47
CA ILE A 464 10.12 -3.89 11.06
C ILE A 464 9.30 -2.76 11.69
N SER A 465 8.62 -1.98 10.87
CA SER A 465 7.72 -0.91 11.31
C SER A 465 6.52 -1.47 12.08
N SER A 466 5.85 -0.63 12.87
CA SER A 466 4.58 -0.98 13.53
C SER A 466 3.54 -1.44 12.51
N THR A 467 2.72 -2.46 12.79
CA THR A 467 1.69 -2.98 11.87
C THR A 467 2.23 -3.31 10.47
N ALA A 468 3.47 -3.77 10.39
CA ALA A 468 4.09 -4.22 9.16
C ALA A 468 4.38 -5.72 9.23
N SER A 469 4.61 -6.31 8.07
CA SER A 469 4.91 -7.74 7.89
C SER A 469 6.25 -7.91 7.20
N ALA A 470 7.03 -8.89 7.66
CA ALA A 470 8.25 -9.31 7.02
C ALA A 470 8.18 -10.78 6.62
N PHE A 471 8.77 -11.09 5.47
CA PHE A 471 8.74 -12.42 4.88
C PHE A 471 10.16 -12.95 4.75
N ILE A 472 10.54 -13.90 5.61
CA ILE A 472 11.91 -14.40 5.69
C ILE A 472 11.95 -15.83 5.16
N HIS A 473 12.59 -16.01 4.00
CA HIS A 473 12.81 -17.33 3.40
C HIS A 473 14.02 -17.99 4.08
N LEU A 474 13.73 -19.00 4.90
CA LEU A 474 14.70 -19.82 5.61
C LEU A 474 15.17 -20.92 4.67
N ARG A 475 16.41 -20.79 4.17
CA ARG A 475 16.99 -21.72 3.21
C ARG A 475 18.05 -22.58 3.87
N ALA A 476 17.91 -23.90 3.78
CA ALA A 476 18.94 -24.86 4.20
C ALA A 476 19.76 -25.32 2.99
N ASP A 477 21.07 -25.54 3.17
CA ASP A 477 21.90 -26.12 2.10
C ASP A 477 21.55 -27.61 1.90
N GLN A 478 21.59 -28.06 0.65
CA GLN A 478 21.26 -29.43 0.24
C GLN A 478 22.27 -30.48 0.73
N LYS A 479 23.32 -30.09 1.45
CA LYS A 479 24.45 -30.97 1.78
C LYS A 479 24.39 -31.60 3.17
N GLN A 480 23.60 -31.10 4.12
CA GLN A 480 23.58 -31.65 5.49
C GLN A 480 22.21 -31.64 6.15
N ASP A 481 21.84 -32.77 6.76
CA ASP A 481 20.72 -32.90 7.72
C ASP A 481 21.21 -32.49 9.12
N VAL A 482 21.33 -31.18 9.37
CA VAL A 482 21.67 -30.69 10.72
C VAL A 482 20.39 -30.22 11.41
N PRO A 483 20.01 -30.82 12.57
CA PRO A 483 18.91 -30.31 13.35
C PRO A 483 19.20 -28.85 13.75
N THR A 484 18.36 -27.94 13.26
CA THR A 484 18.59 -26.51 13.37
C THR A 484 17.59 -25.91 14.35
N THR A 485 18.10 -25.31 15.44
CA THR A 485 17.25 -24.55 16.37
C THR A 485 17.36 -23.07 16.08
N ILE A 486 16.22 -22.42 15.86
CA ILE A 486 16.14 -20.97 15.70
C ILE A 486 15.88 -20.34 17.07
N ARG A 487 16.76 -19.42 17.45
CA ARG A 487 16.59 -18.55 18.60
C ARG A 487 16.22 -17.15 18.12
N VAL A 488 15.04 -16.70 18.54
CA VAL A 488 14.54 -15.36 18.23
C VAL A 488 14.83 -14.42 19.40
N ARG A 489 15.21 -13.18 19.10
CA ARG A 489 15.17 -12.04 20.02
C ARG A 489 14.24 -11.01 19.38
N GLY A 490 12.99 -11.01 19.81
CA GLY A 490 11.92 -10.16 19.30
C GLY A 490 11.56 -9.05 20.27
N PHE A 491 10.31 -8.59 20.16
CA PHE A 491 9.73 -7.46 20.87
C PHE A 491 8.27 -7.76 21.27
N PRO A 492 7.67 -7.00 22.21
CA PRO A 492 6.27 -7.21 22.59
C PRO A 492 5.33 -6.95 21.40
N GLY A 493 4.34 -7.83 21.20
CA GLY A 493 3.43 -7.74 20.04
C GLY A 493 3.99 -8.36 18.75
N MET A 494 5.12 -9.06 18.81
CA MET A 494 5.61 -9.87 17.70
C MET A 494 4.72 -11.11 17.52
N GLN A 495 4.28 -11.34 16.28
CA GLN A 495 3.55 -12.52 15.87
C GLN A 495 4.36 -13.27 14.82
N LEU A 496 4.43 -14.60 14.96
CA LEU A 496 5.23 -15.48 14.11
C LEU A 496 4.32 -16.53 13.47
N THR A 497 4.43 -16.69 12.16
CA THR A 497 3.77 -17.76 11.39
C THR A 497 4.82 -18.43 10.51
N LEU A 498 4.85 -19.76 10.52
CA LEU A 498 5.75 -20.58 9.71
C LEU A 498 4.95 -21.29 8.63
N VAL A 499 5.43 -21.21 7.39
CA VAL A 499 4.85 -21.91 6.23
C VAL A 499 5.93 -22.80 5.64
N ARG A 500 5.65 -24.09 5.47
CA ARG A 500 6.56 -25.02 4.81
C ARG A 500 6.54 -24.78 3.29
N ILE A 501 7.70 -24.78 2.65
CA ILE A 501 7.83 -24.70 1.19
C ILE A 501 8.19 -26.10 0.68
N PRO A 502 7.30 -26.77 -0.08
CA PRO A 502 7.54 -28.15 -0.52
C PRO A 502 8.74 -28.29 -1.48
N ARG A 503 9.53 -29.34 -1.24
CA ARG A 503 10.84 -29.65 -1.86
C ARG A 503 10.81 -29.89 -3.38
N SER A 504 9.67 -30.26 -3.97
CA SER A 504 9.58 -30.75 -5.36
C SER A 504 9.23 -29.66 -6.38
N LEU A 505 9.28 -28.38 -6.00
CA LEU A 505 8.77 -27.31 -6.85
C LEU A 505 9.90 -26.71 -7.68
N PRO A 506 9.74 -26.65 -9.01
CA PRO A 506 10.62 -25.86 -9.85
C PRO A 506 10.67 -24.41 -9.32
N GLN A 507 11.88 -23.93 -9.01
CA GLN A 507 12.12 -22.61 -8.43
C GLN A 507 12.77 -21.70 -9.45
N ALA A 508 12.30 -20.45 -9.51
CA ALA A 508 13.04 -19.37 -10.16
C ALA A 508 13.73 -18.49 -9.11
N SER A 509 14.90 -17.95 -9.46
CA SER A 509 15.54 -16.89 -8.68
C SER A 509 16.26 -15.89 -9.59
N LEU A 510 16.51 -14.69 -9.07
CA LEU A 510 17.15 -13.61 -9.80
C LEU A 510 18.20 -12.94 -8.91
N SER A 511 19.42 -12.81 -9.42
CA SER A 511 20.48 -12.01 -8.80
C SER A 511 20.95 -10.92 -9.75
N ALA A 512 21.46 -9.84 -9.18
CA ALA A 512 22.00 -8.69 -9.89
C ALA A 512 23.33 -8.29 -9.26
N GLU A 513 24.33 -8.01 -10.09
CA GLU A 513 25.66 -7.62 -9.65
C GLU A 513 26.15 -6.42 -10.48
N LEU A 514 26.73 -5.42 -9.82
CA LEU A 514 27.34 -4.29 -10.51
C LEU A 514 28.66 -4.73 -11.12
N VAL A 515 28.85 -4.47 -12.41
CA VAL A 515 30.10 -4.78 -13.11
C VAL A 515 31.08 -3.63 -12.89
N THR A 516 32.18 -3.89 -12.19
CA THR A 516 33.30 -2.95 -12.10
C THR A 516 34.05 -2.88 -13.43
N THR A 517 33.67 -1.94 -14.27
CA THR A 517 34.40 -1.57 -15.50
C THR A 517 35.48 -0.54 -15.17
N SER A 518 36.54 -0.48 -16.00
CA SER A 518 37.61 0.50 -15.83
C SER A 518 37.08 1.94 -15.98
N ASP A 519 37.64 2.91 -15.24
CA ASP A 519 37.23 4.33 -15.30
C ASP A 519 37.24 4.87 -16.75
N SER A 520 38.14 4.36 -17.61
CA SER A 520 38.19 4.72 -19.03
C SER A 520 36.96 4.25 -19.84
N GLU A 521 36.44 3.05 -19.55
CA GLU A 521 35.27 2.49 -20.26
C GLU A 521 33.94 3.05 -19.72
N GLN A 522 33.87 3.34 -18.41
CA GLN A 522 32.74 4.05 -17.81
C GLN A 522 32.63 5.47 -18.35
N ASN A 523 33.76 6.18 -18.49
CA ASN A 523 33.78 7.52 -19.07
C ASN A 523 33.44 7.51 -20.58
N ALA A 524 33.82 6.46 -21.32
CA ALA A 524 33.50 6.34 -22.74
C ALA A 524 31.99 6.11 -23.00
N THR A 525 31.30 5.37 -22.12
CA THR A 525 29.87 5.03 -22.29
C THR A 525 28.92 5.88 -21.46
N ASN A 526 29.43 6.59 -20.44
CA ASN A 526 28.67 7.36 -19.46
C ASN A 526 27.51 6.56 -18.82
N SER A 527 27.79 5.31 -18.47
CA SER A 527 26.78 4.34 -18.02
C SER A 527 27.31 3.36 -16.97
N LEU A 528 26.40 2.81 -16.17
CA LEU A 528 26.66 1.70 -15.26
C LEU A 528 26.23 0.39 -15.93
N GLU A 529 27.04 -0.66 -15.78
CA GLU A 529 26.71 -2.00 -16.24
C GLU A 529 26.34 -2.90 -15.05
N ILE A 530 25.23 -3.61 -15.19
CA ILE A 530 24.71 -4.58 -14.22
C ILE A 530 24.60 -5.93 -14.93
N ARG A 531 25.12 -6.97 -14.31
CA ARG A 531 24.94 -8.36 -14.76
C ARG A 531 23.77 -8.97 -14.00
N LEU A 532 22.86 -9.61 -14.72
CA LEU A 532 21.72 -10.32 -14.15
C LEU A 532 21.86 -11.81 -14.43
N HIS A 533 21.68 -12.62 -13.39
CA HIS A 533 21.56 -14.07 -13.53
C HIS A 533 20.16 -14.49 -13.09
N CYS A 534 19.39 -15.07 -14.00
CA CYS A 534 18.10 -15.66 -13.68
C CYS A 534 18.25 -17.18 -13.70
N HIS A 535 18.15 -17.80 -12.52
CA HIS A 535 18.03 -19.26 -12.41
C HIS A 535 16.57 -19.65 -12.62
N HIS A 536 16.31 -20.62 -13.48
CA HIS A 536 14.97 -21.07 -13.77
C HIS A 536 14.96 -22.55 -14.19
N PRO A 537 13.81 -23.24 -14.10
CA PRO A 537 13.72 -24.66 -14.47
C PRO A 537 14.16 -24.96 -15.92
N THR A 538 14.72 -26.14 -16.18
CA THR A 538 15.22 -26.54 -17.53
C THR A 538 14.17 -26.43 -18.65
N GLN A 539 12.89 -26.65 -18.31
CA GLN A 539 11.74 -26.56 -19.21
C GLN A 539 11.02 -25.21 -19.09
N SER A 540 11.76 -24.12 -18.96
CA SER A 540 11.22 -22.76 -18.88
C SER A 540 12.12 -21.75 -19.57
N GLU A 541 11.54 -20.60 -19.91
CA GLU A 541 12.25 -19.46 -20.50
C GLU A 541 12.03 -18.20 -19.67
N VAL A 542 13.01 -17.31 -19.61
CA VAL A 542 12.77 -15.94 -19.16
C VAL A 542 12.11 -15.21 -20.33
N ALA A 543 10.85 -14.79 -20.18
CA ALA A 543 10.05 -14.18 -21.25
C ALA A 543 10.09 -12.64 -21.22
N LEU A 544 10.23 -12.05 -20.03
CA LEU A 544 10.19 -10.61 -19.83
C LEU A 544 11.13 -10.18 -18.70
N ILE A 545 11.79 -9.04 -18.88
CA ILE A 545 12.53 -8.34 -17.83
C ILE A 545 11.90 -6.96 -17.64
N GLY A 546 11.45 -6.69 -16.42
CA GLY A 546 10.98 -5.38 -15.98
C GLY A 546 12.02 -4.68 -15.13
N VAL A 547 12.15 -3.37 -15.33
CA VAL A 547 13.10 -2.54 -14.62
C VAL A 547 12.40 -1.25 -14.16
N GLU A 548 12.47 -0.94 -12.88
CA GLU A 548 11.91 0.29 -12.30
C GLU A 548 12.89 0.94 -11.32
N TYR A 549 12.95 2.27 -11.32
CA TYR A 549 13.68 3.01 -10.29
C TYR A 549 12.88 3.02 -9.00
N VAL A 550 13.58 2.78 -7.89
CA VAL A 550 13.00 2.76 -6.55
C VAL A 550 13.88 3.56 -5.61
N GLY A 551 13.27 4.12 -4.57
CA GLY A 551 13.97 4.95 -3.62
C GLY A 551 13.05 5.89 -2.86
N PRO A 552 13.44 6.30 -1.66
CA PRO A 552 12.65 7.23 -0.86
C PRO A 552 12.47 8.55 -1.62
N GLY A 553 11.22 8.97 -1.79
CA GLY A 553 10.87 10.26 -2.40
C GLY A 553 10.86 10.32 -3.93
N LEU A 554 11.03 9.19 -4.64
CA LEU A 554 10.82 9.20 -6.09
C LEU A 554 9.34 9.45 -6.43
N SER A 555 9.10 10.40 -7.33
CA SER A 555 7.74 10.65 -7.82
C SER A 555 7.24 9.48 -8.68
N ARG A 556 5.92 9.37 -8.83
CA ARG A 556 5.29 8.41 -9.76
C ARG A 556 5.89 8.47 -11.18
N SER A 557 6.20 9.68 -11.68
CA SER A 557 6.81 9.87 -12.99
C SER A 557 8.26 9.39 -13.08
N ASP A 558 9.01 9.42 -11.97
CA ASP A 558 10.41 8.97 -11.96
C ASP A 558 10.53 7.45 -11.90
N ARG A 559 9.54 6.77 -11.30
CA ARG A 559 9.54 5.31 -11.13
C ARG A 559 9.14 4.52 -12.38
N ARG A 560 8.73 5.21 -13.46
CA ARG A 560 8.12 4.61 -14.65
C ARG A 560 8.81 3.29 -15.06
N PRO A 561 8.11 2.15 -14.95
CA PRO A 561 8.68 0.84 -15.25
C PRO A 561 8.94 0.72 -16.75
N ARG A 562 9.99 -0.01 -17.09
CA ARG A 562 10.35 -0.38 -18.47
C ARG A 562 10.30 -1.89 -18.58
N HIS A 563 9.70 -2.38 -19.65
CA HIS A 563 9.55 -3.81 -19.90
C HIS A 563 10.28 -4.20 -21.18
N PHE A 564 11.02 -5.29 -21.11
CA PHE A 564 11.87 -5.79 -22.17
C PHE A 564 11.51 -7.24 -22.43
N LYS A 565 10.93 -7.52 -23.60
CA LYS A 565 10.70 -8.90 -24.05
C LYS A 565 12.04 -9.53 -24.42
N THR A 566 12.34 -10.69 -23.86
CA THR A 566 13.65 -11.33 -24.01
C THR A 566 13.91 -11.85 -25.43
N GLU A 567 12.85 -12.16 -26.18
CA GLU A 567 12.90 -12.54 -27.60
C GLU A 567 13.38 -11.41 -28.51
N ASP A 568 13.15 -10.16 -28.12
CA ASP A 568 13.50 -8.95 -28.89
C ASP A 568 14.88 -8.40 -28.51
N LEU A 569 15.60 -9.03 -27.57
CA LEU A 569 16.85 -8.49 -27.06
C LEU A 569 18.04 -8.80 -27.98
N PRO A 570 18.90 -7.80 -28.23
CA PRO A 570 20.12 -8.05 -28.97
C PRO A 570 21.11 -8.86 -28.12
N GLU A 571 22.01 -9.57 -28.79
CA GLU A 571 23.13 -10.28 -28.13
C GLU A 571 24.21 -9.30 -27.61
N THR A 572 24.34 -8.14 -28.25
CA THR A 572 25.32 -7.11 -27.89
C THR A 572 24.67 -5.74 -27.79
N LEU A 573 25.10 -4.96 -26.80
CA LEU A 573 24.66 -3.57 -26.65
C LEU A 573 25.46 -2.65 -27.58
N PRO A 574 24.83 -1.63 -28.20
CA PRO A 574 25.54 -0.63 -28.99
C PRO A 574 26.66 0.04 -28.18
N SER A 575 27.76 0.43 -28.82
CA SER A 575 28.85 1.18 -28.16
C SER A 575 28.54 2.66 -27.93
N THR A 576 27.37 3.14 -28.37
CA THR A 576 26.95 4.54 -28.27
C THR A 576 26.38 4.89 -26.91
N THR A 577 26.50 6.17 -26.52
CA THR A 577 25.90 6.69 -25.30
C THR A 577 24.37 6.54 -25.35
N ALA A 578 23.81 5.79 -24.41
CA ALA A 578 22.37 5.59 -24.32
C ALA A 578 21.71 6.69 -23.48
N SER A 579 20.55 7.18 -23.92
CA SER A 579 19.69 8.09 -23.14
C SER A 579 18.67 7.35 -22.26
N GLN A 580 18.56 6.03 -22.43
CA GLN A 580 17.61 5.16 -21.72
C GLN A 580 18.30 3.85 -21.29
N ILE A 581 17.66 3.12 -20.38
CA ILE A 581 18.14 1.79 -19.97
C ILE A 581 18.09 0.86 -21.17
N GLN A 582 19.17 0.13 -21.39
CA GLN A 582 19.28 -0.89 -22.42
C GLN A 582 19.56 -2.25 -21.78
N ILE A 583 19.17 -3.32 -22.46
CA ILE A 583 19.43 -4.67 -22.01
C ILE A 583 19.80 -5.56 -23.21
N SER A 584 20.80 -6.42 -23.02
CA SER A 584 21.16 -7.48 -23.96
C SER A 584 21.05 -8.84 -23.30
N ARG A 585 20.73 -9.85 -24.10
CA ARG A 585 20.83 -11.26 -23.70
C ARG A 585 22.27 -11.72 -23.94
N GLN A 586 22.85 -12.51 -23.05
CA GLN A 586 24.21 -13.02 -23.22
C GLN A 586 24.16 -14.51 -23.58
N GLU A 587 24.01 -15.38 -22.58
CA GLU A 587 23.98 -16.84 -22.75
C GLU A 587 22.88 -17.44 -21.86
N THR A 588 22.39 -18.62 -22.22
CA THR A 588 21.63 -19.49 -21.31
C THR A 588 22.44 -20.76 -21.09
N ILE A 589 22.93 -20.95 -19.87
CA ILE A 589 23.71 -22.12 -19.47
C ILE A 589 22.76 -23.16 -18.87
N SER A 590 22.72 -24.35 -19.45
CA SER A 590 21.91 -25.47 -18.96
C SER A 590 22.73 -26.40 -18.07
N THR A 591 22.17 -26.75 -16.91
CA THR A 591 22.65 -27.82 -16.03
C THR A 591 21.64 -28.98 -16.00
N GLU A 592 21.97 -30.09 -15.34
CA GLU A 592 21.08 -31.27 -15.28
C GLU A 592 19.71 -30.97 -14.65
N SER A 593 19.63 -30.02 -13.71
CA SER A 593 18.39 -29.66 -13.01
C SER A 593 17.83 -28.29 -13.38
N ASP A 594 18.68 -27.31 -13.72
CA ASP A 594 18.29 -25.90 -13.89
C ASP A 594 18.97 -25.22 -15.07
N ASN A 595 18.37 -24.15 -15.57
CA ASN A 595 18.96 -23.23 -16.53
C ASN A 595 19.34 -21.92 -15.82
N VAL A 596 20.40 -21.26 -16.31
CA VAL A 596 20.79 -19.91 -15.91
C VAL A 596 20.82 -19.04 -17.15
N SER A 597 19.90 -18.08 -17.25
CA SER A 597 19.90 -17.07 -18.30
C SER A 597 20.59 -15.81 -17.82
N GLU A 598 21.60 -15.36 -18.59
CA GLU A 598 22.39 -14.18 -18.29
C GLU A 598 21.97 -12.99 -19.15
N PHE A 599 21.87 -11.82 -18.50
CA PHE A 599 21.56 -10.55 -19.15
C PHE A 599 22.52 -9.46 -18.71
N ARG A 600 22.75 -8.49 -19.59
CA ARG A 600 23.50 -7.28 -19.27
C ARG A 600 22.57 -6.09 -19.35
N VAL A 601 22.45 -5.34 -18.26
CA VAL A 601 21.66 -4.11 -18.18
C VAL A 601 22.62 -2.91 -18.14
N ARG A 602 22.40 -1.94 -19.03
CA ARG A 602 23.13 -0.68 -19.04
C ARG A 602 22.23 0.46 -18.60
N VAL A 603 22.62 1.14 -17.53
CA VAL A 603 21.89 2.26 -16.92
C VAL A 603 22.63 3.56 -17.22
N PRO A 604 22.03 4.52 -17.95
CA PRO A 604 22.69 5.80 -18.22
C PRO A 604 22.88 6.62 -16.96
N LEU A 605 24.11 7.11 -16.71
CA LEU A 605 24.41 7.95 -15.55
C LEU A 605 23.60 9.26 -15.58
N ALA A 606 23.29 9.78 -16.77
CA ALA A 606 22.46 10.98 -16.93
C ALA A 606 21.02 10.82 -16.39
N THR A 607 20.54 9.59 -16.22
CA THR A 607 19.21 9.33 -15.64
C THR A 607 19.21 9.22 -14.12
N LEU A 608 20.40 9.13 -13.51
CA LEU A 608 20.54 9.13 -12.05
C LEU A 608 20.38 10.57 -11.54
N LYS A 609 19.54 10.76 -10.53
CA LYS A 609 19.32 12.09 -9.96
C LYS A 609 20.49 12.42 -9.04
N ARG A 610 21.17 13.52 -9.35
CA ARG A 610 22.35 14.00 -8.61
C ARG A 610 22.10 14.20 -7.12
N ASP A 611 20.87 14.54 -6.75
CA ASP A 611 20.52 14.89 -5.37
C ASP A 611 19.84 13.75 -4.59
N ASN A 612 19.71 12.55 -5.17
CA ASN A 612 19.11 11.42 -4.48
C ASN A 612 20.14 10.30 -4.23
N PRO A 613 20.79 10.29 -3.04
CA PRO A 613 21.86 9.34 -2.72
C PRO A 613 21.37 7.91 -2.47
N SER A 614 20.06 7.64 -2.60
CA SER A 614 19.45 6.33 -2.32
C SER A 614 18.56 5.87 -3.47
N GLN A 615 19.08 5.96 -4.70
CA GLN A 615 18.44 5.35 -5.87
C GLN A 615 18.89 3.90 -6.01
N SER A 616 17.91 3.02 -6.10
CA SER A 616 18.13 1.60 -6.38
C SER A 616 17.32 1.21 -7.61
N LEU A 617 17.68 0.10 -8.22
CA LEU A 617 16.98 -0.48 -9.36
C LEU A 617 16.28 -1.75 -8.90
N LEU A 618 14.96 -1.77 -8.99
CA LEU A 618 14.18 -2.98 -8.80
C LEU A 618 14.01 -3.66 -10.16
N ILE A 619 14.46 -4.90 -10.23
CA ILE A 619 14.48 -5.70 -11.45
C ILE A 619 13.59 -6.92 -11.21
N LYS A 620 12.68 -7.16 -12.14
CA LYS A 620 11.73 -8.28 -12.12
C LYS A 620 11.93 -9.11 -13.38
N ALA A 621 11.94 -10.43 -13.26
CA ALA A 621 11.97 -11.34 -14.41
C ALA A 621 10.73 -12.22 -14.38
N VAL A 622 10.07 -12.36 -15.54
CA VAL A 622 8.95 -13.27 -15.75
C VAL A 622 9.48 -14.51 -16.43
N VAL A 623 9.40 -15.66 -15.75
CA VAL A 623 9.78 -16.97 -16.26
C VAL A 623 8.52 -17.71 -16.68
N ARG A 624 8.45 -18.15 -17.93
CA ARG A 624 7.34 -18.94 -18.47
C ARG A 624 7.72 -20.41 -18.48
N THR A 625 6.94 -21.25 -17.81
CA THR A 625 7.12 -22.70 -17.83
C THR A 625 6.50 -23.32 -19.10
N GLN A 626 6.87 -24.55 -19.45
CA GLN A 626 6.23 -25.30 -20.54
C GLN A 626 4.71 -25.46 -20.36
N ALA A 627 4.23 -25.52 -19.13
CA ALA A 627 2.79 -25.58 -18.82
C ALA A 627 2.08 -24.22 -18.96
N GLY A 628 2.79 -23.17 -19.40
CA GLY A 628 2.25 -21.82 -19.57
C GLY A 628 2.15 -21.01 -18.27
N GLN A 629 2.58 -21.57 -17.13
CA GLN A 629 2.61 -20.83 -15.86
C GLN A 629 3.66 -19.72 -15.93
N GLN A 630 3.37 -18.59 -15.31
CA GLN A 630 4.26 -17.44 -15.24
C GLN A 630 4.74 -17.26 -13.80
N LEU A 631 6.04 -17.40 -13.60
CA LEU A 631 6.71 -17.12 -12.33
C LEU A 631 7.34 -15.72 -12.41
N VAL A 632 7.21 -14.93 -11.35
CA VAL A 632 7.84 -13.61 -11.23
C VAL A 632 8.83 -13.63 -10.08
N VAL A 633 10.09 -13.36 -10.42
CA VAL A 633 11.18 -13.21 -9.46
C VAL A 633 11.70 -11.79 -9.48
N GLN A 634 12.18 -11.30 -8.35
CA GLN A 634 12.64 -9.93 -8.23
C GLN A 634 13.91 -9.81 -7.40
N THR A 635 14.72 -8.82 -7.75
CA THR A 635 15.93 -8.43 -7.03
C THR A 635 16.10 -6.91 -7.07
N GLU A 636 16.78 -6.38 -6.07
CA GLU A 636 17.05 -4.95 -5.93
C GLU A 636 18.57 -4.75 -5.87
N ILE A 637 19.06 -3.75 -6.60
CA ILE A 637 20.48 -3.37 -6.60
C ILE A 637 20.62 -1.88 -6.36
N ASP A 638 21.46 -1.51 -5.39
CA ASP A 638 21.76 -0.11 -5.09
C ASP A 638 22.66 0.48 -6.20
N LEU A 639 22.33 1.69 -6.64
CA LEU A 639 23.11 2.40 -7.64
C LEU A 639 24.08 3.36 -6.95
N PRO A 640 25.34 3.46 -7.43
CA PRO A 640 26.29 4.41 -6.88
C PRO A 640 25.76 5.84 -7.05
N ALA A 641 25.92 6.67 -6.01
CA ALA A 641 25.62 8.09 -6.11
C ALA A 641 26.51 8.73 -7.18
N SER A 642 25.94 9.57 -8.05
CA SER A 642 26.76 10.30 -9.03
C SER A 642 27.69 11.25 -8.27
N SER A 643 28.99 10.95 -8.24
CA SER A 643 29.98 11.87 -7.71
C SER A 643 29.97 13.12 -8.58
N GLY A 644 29.54 14.24 -8.01
CA GLY A 644 29.64 15.53 -8.68
C GLY A 644 31.09 15.76 -9.08
N SER A 645 31.34 16.02 -10.36
CA SER A 645 32.55 16.70 -10.79
C SER A 645 32.69 17.93 -9.89
N ARG A 646 33.74 17.96 -9.06
CA ARG A 646 34.11 19.14 -8.28
C ARG A 646 34.34 20.25 -9.30
N LEU A 647 33.35 21.13 -9.44
CA LEU A 647 33.57 22.44 -10.05
C LEU A 647 34.77 23.04 -9.33
N ALA A 648 35.81 23.36 -10.10
CA ALA A 648 37.06 23.92 -9.63
C ALA A 648 36.79 25.00 -8.58
N GLU A 649 37.50 24.90 -7.45
CA GLU A 649 37.57 25.97 -6.46
C GLU A 649 37.93 27.26 -7.20
N VAL A 650 36.96 28.15 -7.37
CA VAL A 650 37.24 29.54 -7.72
C VAL A 650 37.92 30.12 -6.51
N GLU A 651 39.25 30.28 -6.59
CA GLU A 651 40.04 31.11 -5.71
C GLU A 651 39.32 32.45 -5.54
N THR A 652 38.68 32.62 -4.38
CA THR A 652 38.15 33.90 -3.97
C THR A 652 39.33 34.72 -3.48
N ALA A 653 39.71 35.72 -4.27
CA ALA A 653 40.70 36.72 -3.91
C ALA A 653 40.39 37.35 -2.54
N PRO A 654 41.41 37.70 -1.73
CA PRO A 654 41.21 38.24 -0.40
C PRO A 654 40.56 39.63 -0.48
N ARG A 655 39.45 39.80 0.25
CA ARG A 655 38.81 41.11 0.45
C ARG A 655 39.74 42.00 1.28
N GLN A 656 40.10 43.16 0.74
CA GLN A 656 40.48 44.35 1.51
C GLN A 656 39.23 45.12 1.90
#